data_AF-A0A6G0V4X3-F1
#
_entry.id   AF-A0A6G0V4X3-F1
#
_cell.length_a   1.000
_cell.length_b   1.000
_cell.length_c   1.000
_cell.angle_alpha   90.00
_cell.angle_beta   90.00
_cell.angle_gamma   90.00
#
_symmetry.space_group_name_H-M   'P 1'
#
loop_
_entity.id
_entity.type
_entity.pdbx_description
1 polymer ?
#
loop_
_entity_poly.entity_id
_entity_poly.type
_entity_poly.pdbx_seq_one_letter_code
_entity_poly.pdbx_strand_id
1 'polypeptide(L)'
;MGYNIPIINRDSDWVRDWIDKRVKEPQMQKKLVLVVVSIALLLDNMLYMVIVPIIPKYLRDIHAYEVEYIGYHNETRRLKNGTIVVKMTGGQLDYLNEEIELGWLFASKALLQIFVNPFSGFIIDRIGYELPMIIGLIVMFSSTAIFALGKSYGVLFFARSLQGFGSAFADTSGLAMIADRFTEENERSAALGIALAFISFGCLVAPPFGSVLYSIAGKPVPFLILSFVCLIDAFMVFMVIQPKPSSVRTSETGERLQGTPMWRLFMDPYIAICSGALIMANVSLAFLEPTITNWMAETMPDTPGWMVGMIWFPAFFPHVLGVYVTVKLLEKYPQYPWIFAAIGLAMEGLSCAAVPFMNSVLKLIIPLSTVCFGIALVDTSLLPMLGYLVDTRHVSVYGSVYAIADISYSLAYAFGPIIAGGVVHSVGFLALNILICVLNLGYSPVIYFLRSVYTYDNLDANGKPKPPSVPPVPQSMNQLQDEQTDGYGYQTEGYDTRLTNGSYQHGYGATEAMTLTVIAESWYEKPLPKPPVPSLEHTFSRYLEYASVVAKNQEQFLKTKENVKEFLRDGGEKFQEKVLELAEITPNWVNHFWLTEMYLKPRYPLPLYSNPAYIFPKKEFKDFDDYLTFAAHMIRGLMDFKSLIDHRRADRDFVDRECSIPMCMNQYDRLLTSYREAHTGEDILVRTPVGEDEHVMVMCQKQAFTIAVKIHGQLLSFSEIRHQLTRVVDMAKNRNGYNVVPIAGATAGGRDNAAAFWTTAKIDPLNQESFARVQNSIFNICLDVDPCDKIISQSEEGQFILHGYGSNYSGLNRWFEHTIQLVIGIDGTNGLCIEHSVAEGIVIIKMAEYALHYEKEQSGKKQLTEATLKIDPMPLRWRVTPTMKEILDDQIKAFDKHADDLELDCIHFRDFGKEKIKSLQVSPDGFIQLSMQLAHFRMHGHLVSTYESASIRRYQCGRVDNIRSATPETLNWVRVMDDKTKSSEEKLKLFQEAATKQAIVTKENITGYGIDNHLCALSTLSSAAAQRKEIEKQFDVFTDQLWVDTMRFPLSTSQVTTSADIVGDYLCYGPVVDDGYGNGYNIQNNEIIMAVSARKSCKFTNATKFGKAVCQAMCDIAHLIEQNRSQN
;
A
#
# COMPACT_ATOMS: atom_id res chain seq x y z
N MET A 1 -50.31 -5.31 -12.50
CA MET A 1 -50.55 -4.01 -13.18
C MET A 1 -49.62 -2.99 -12.55
N GLY A 2 -48.42 -2.81 -13.10
CA GLY A 2 -47.51 -1.73 -12.72
C GLY A 2 -47.52 -0.69 -13.83
N TYR A 3 -47.84 0.56 -13.50
CA TYR A 3 -47.92 1.65 -14.47
C TYR A 3 -46.52 1.98 -15.04
N ASN A 4 -46.38 1.81 -16.35
CA ASN A 4 -45.22 2.24 -17.13
C ASN A 4 -45.33 3.75 -17.40
N ILE A 5 -44.44 4.54 -16.82
CA ILE A 5 -44.24 5.95 -17.19
C ILE A 5 -43.10 6.00 -18.24
N PRO A 6 -43.35 6.39 -19.51
CA PRO A 6 -42.46 6.07 -20.64
C PRO A 6 -41.25 7.02 -20.84
N ILE A 7 -40.89 7.82 -19.84
CA ILE A 7 -39.82 8.84 -19.98
C ILE A 7 -38.59 8.54 -19.10
N ILE A 8 -38.71 7.67 -18.09
CA ILE A 8 -37.62 7.45 -17.11
C ILE A 8 -36.86 6.13 -17.32
N ASN A 9 -37.35 5.22 -18.17
CA ASN A 9 -36.84 3.83 -18.21
C ASN A 9 -36.19 3.40 -19.54
N ARG A 10 -35.75 4.38 -20.33
CA ARG A 10 -34.88 4.16 -21.49
C ARG A 10 -33.80 5.23 -21.38
N ASP A 11 -32.53 4.83 -21.41
CA ASP A 11 -31.31 5.66 -21.37
C ASP A 11 -30.67 5.96 -20.00
N SER A 12 -31.05 5.28 -18.91
CA SER A 12 -30.30 5.37 -17.64
C SER A 12 -29.00 4.55 -17.65
N ASP A 13 -28.94 3.42 -18.38
CA ASP A 13 -27.76 2.57 -18.37
C ASP A 13 -26.58 3.21 -19.12
N TRP A 14 -26.80 3.90 -20.25
CA TRP A 14 -25.73 4.64 -20.94
C TRP A 14 -25.20 5.79 -20.08
N VAL A 15 -26.09 6.59 -19.47
CA VAL A 15 -25.68 7.69 -18.59
C VAL A 15 -24.95 7.14 -17.37
N ARG A 16 -25.42 6.04 -16.79
CA ARG A 16 -24.78 5.38 -15.65
C ARG A 16 -23.42 4.78 -16.03
N ASP A 17 -23.28 4.16 -17.19
CA ASP A 17 -22.00 3.62 -17.68
C ASP A 17 -21.03 4.74 -18.09
N TRP A 18 -21.54 5.85 -18.63
CA TRP A 18 -20.76 7.06 -18.96
C TRP A 18 -20.28 7.78 -17.70
N ILE A 19 -21.14 7.94 -16.70
CA ILE A 19 -20.79 8.45 -15.37
C ILE A 19 -19.78 7.49 -14.70
N ASP A 20 -20.04 6.18 -14.68
CA ASP A 20 -19.14 5.20 -14.04
C ASP A 20 -17.75 5.15 -14.71
N LYS A 21 -17.67 5.28 -16.04
CA LYS A 21 -16.38 5.36 -16.76
C LYS A 21 -15.64 6.66 -16.45
N ARG A 22 -16.32 7.81 -16.42
CA ARG A 22 -15.72 9.12 -16.10
C ARG A 22 -15.34 9.26 -14.62
N VAL A 23 -16.08 8.65 -13.71
CA VAL A 23 -15.81 8.61 -12.26
C VAL A 23 -14.59 7.71 -11.95
N LYS A 24 -14.29 6.72 -12.80
CA LYS A 24 -13.15 5.79 -12.66
C LYS A 24 -11.80 6.35 -13.15
N GLU A 25 -11.78 7.45 -13.90
CA GLU A 25 -10.54 8.12 -14.31
C GLU A 25 -9.87 8.83 -13.12
N PRO A 26 -8.62 8.52 -12.74
CA PRO A 26 -7.98 9.08 -11.53
C PRO A 26 -7.95 10.61 -11.48
N GLN A 27 -7.74 11.26 -12.64
CA GLN A 27 -7.71 12.72 -12.75
C GLN A 27 -9.10 13.36 -12.65
N MET A 28 -10.13 12.72 -13.21
CA MET A 28 -11.52 13.17 -13.05
C MET A 28 -12.02 12.90 -11.64
N GLN A 29 -11.61 11.81 -11.01
CA GLN A 29 -11.94 11.51 -9.62
C GLN A 29 -11.38 12.55 -8.66
N LYS A 30 -10.11 12.96 -8.81
CA LYS A 30 -9.52 14.07 -8.05
C LYS A 30 -10.32 15.37 -8.22
N LYS A 31 -10.72 15.70 -9.46
CA LYS A 31 -11.53 16.88 -9.77
C LYS A 31 -12.96 16.80 -9.20
N LEU A 32 -13.60 15.64 -9.28
CA LEU A 32 -14.95 15.41 -8.74
C LEU A 32 -14.96 15.51 -7.22
N VAL A 33 -13.95 14.93 -6.55
CA VAL A 33 -13.76 15.08 -5.09
C VAL A 33 -13.61 16.54 -4.73
N LEU A 34 -12.73 17.27 -5.43
CA LEU A 34 -12.53 18.68 -5.17
C LEU A 34 -13.83 19.48 -5.35
N VAL A 35 -14.63 19.19 -6.38
CA VAL A 35 -15.93 19.86 -6.60
C VAL A 35 -16.90 19.54 -5.47
N VAL A 36 -17.05 18.27 -5.11
CA VAL A 36 -17.98 17.81 -4.07
C VAL A 36 -17.61 18.38 -2.70
N VAL A 37 -16.33 18.31 -2.31
CA VAL A 37 -15.86 18.90 -1.05
C VAL A 37 -16.04 20.41 -1.06
N SER A 38 -15.73 21.09 -2.16
CA SER A 38 -15.94 22.54 -2.26
C SER A 38 -17.42 22.92 -2.13
N ILE A 39 -18.36 22.10 -2.64
CA ILE A 39 -19.80 22.32 -2.46
C ILE A 39 -20.20 22.09 -0.99
N ALA A 40 -19.72 21.02 -0.35
CA ALA A 40 -19.99 20.76 1.06
C ALA A 40 -19.55 21.92 1.96
N LEU A 41 -18.30 22.37 1.78
CA LEU A 41 -17.71 23.49 2.52
C LEU A 41 -18.44 24.81 2.22
N LEU A 42 -18.84 25.04 0.98
CA LEU A 42 -19.67 26.17 0.59
C LEU A 42 -20.99 26.18 1.36
N LEU A 43 -21.68 25.04 1.42
CA LEU A 43 -23.00 24.91 2.02
C LEU A 43 -22.99 25.17 3.51
N ASP A 44 -22.01 24.63 4.25
CA ASP A 44 -21.92 24.86 5.70
C ASP A 44 -21.71 26.35 6.01
N ASN A 45 -20.78 26.99 5.29
CA ASN A 45 -20.50 28.42 5.45
C ASN A 45 -21.68 29.30 5.01
N MET A 46 -22.42 28.89 3.98
CA MET A 46 -23.67 29.54 3.62
C MET A 46 -24.74 29.41 4.70
N LEU A 47 -24.88 28.23 5.30
CA LEU A 47 -25.85 27.96 6.36
C LEU A 47 -25.55 28.72 7.64
N TYR A 48 -24.26 28.95 7.93
CA TYR A 48 -23.81 29.80 9.01
C TYR A 48 -24.26 31.25 8.79
N MET A 49 -23.95 31.85 7.63
CA MET A 49 -24.17 33.29 7.39
C MET A 49 -25.59 33.68 6.99
N VAL A 50 -26.38 32.76 6.41
CA VAL A 50 -27.74 33.07 5.89
C VAL A 50 -28.72 33.46 7.00
N ILE A 51 -28.44 33.10 8.26
CA ILE A 51 -29.32 33.39 9.40
C ILE A 51 -29.25 34.83 9.87
N VAL A 52 -28.10 35.48 9.69
CA VAL A 52 -27.81 36.79 10.26
C VAL A 52 -28.89 37.80 9.88
N PRO A 53 -29.32 37.92 8.60
CA PRO A 53 -30.40 38.84 8.24
C PRO A 53 -31.82 38.32 8.54
N ILE A 54 -32.01 37.02 8.82
CA ILE A 54 -33.35 36.40 8.92
C ILE A 54 -33.82 36.30 10.37
N ILE A 55 -32.97 35.81 11.26
CA ILE A 55 -33.36 35.33 12.59
C ILE A 55 -33.73 36.46 13.57
N PRO A 56 -33.01 37.58 13.66
CA PRO A 56 -33.40 38.67 14.56
C PRO A 56 -34.83 39.16 14.27
N LYS A 57 -35.17 39.36 12.99
CA LYS A 57 -36.51 39.74 12.56
C LYS A 57 -37.55 38.65 12.84
N TYR A 58 -37.22 37.40 12.54
CA TYR A 58 -38.14 36.28 12.77
C TYR A 58 -38.46 36.06 14.25
N LEU A 59 -37.48 36.18 15.15
CA LEU A 59 -37.68 36.00 16.59
C LEU A 59 -38.55 37.10 17.21
N ARG A 60 -38.42 38.34 16.71
CA ARG A 60 -39.35 39.43 17.03
C ARG A 60 -40.77 39.12 16.53
N ASP A 61 -40.90 38.63 15.29
CA ASP A 61 -42.20 38.31 14.68
C ASP A 61 -42.97 37.20 15.46
N ILE A 62 -42.26 36.24 16.06
CA ILE A 62 -42.87 35.16 16.88
C ILE A 62 -43.00 35.50 18.37
N HIS A 63 -42.69 36.75 18.78
CA HIS A 63 -42.72 37.21 20.18
C HIS A 63 -41.86 36.35 21.11
N ALA A 64 -40.64 36.02 20.69
CA ALA A 64 -39.73 35.18 21.48
C ALA A 64 -39.15 35.89 22.73
N TYR A 65 -39.10 37.22 22.73
CA TYR A 65 -38.48 38.03 23.79
C TYR A 65 -39.50 38.70 24.70
N GLU A 66 -39.11 38.96 25.94
CA GLU A 66 -39.84 39.89 26.80
C GLU A 66 -39.65 41.32 26.31
N VAL A 67 -40.73 42.09 26.25
CA VAL A 67 -40.73 43.43 25.67
C VAL A 67 -40.99 44.47 26.75
N GLU A 68 -40.09 45.43 26.90
CA GLU A 68 -40.28 46.61 27.73
C GLU A 68 -40.69 47.80 26.86
N TYR A 69 -41.76 48.50 27.27
CA TYR A 69 -42.30 49.62 26.50
C TYR A 69 -41.61 50.93 26.90
N ILE A 70 -40.66 51.39 26.10
CA ILE A 70 -39.94 52.65 26.35
C ILE A 70 -40.69 53.82 25.71
N GLY A 71 -41.83 54.21 26.30
CA GLY A 71 -42.47 55.51 26.12
C GLY A 71 -42.84 55.97 24.70
N TYR A 72 -43.40 57.18 24.58
CA TYR A 72 -43.77 57.81 23.31
C TYR A 72 -42.76 58.92 22.98
N HIS A 73 -42.17 58.90 21.77
CA HIS A 73 -41.42 60.04 21.27
C HIS A 73 -42.34 60.91 20.40
N ASN A 74 -42.47 62.19 20.75
CA ASN A 74 -43.19 63.17 19.94
C ASN A 74 -42.26 63.67 18.82
N GLU A 75 -42.57 63.40 17.56
CA GLU A 75 -41.93 64.09 16.44
C GLU A 75 -42.60 65.46 16.25
N THR A 76 -41.91 66.52 16.65
CA THR A 76 -42.32 67.90 16.39
C THR A 76 -41.76 68.36 15.05
N ARG A 77 -42.60 68.37 14.00
CA ARG A 77 -42.25 68.99 12.72
C ARG A 77 -42.79 70.41 12.65
N ARG A 78 -41.89 71.38 12.48
CA ARG A 78 -42.27 72.79 12.26
C ARG A 78 -42.41 73.05 10.77
N LEU A 79 -43.62 73.33 10.30
CA LEU A 79 -43.86 73.72 8.92
C LEU A 79 -43.38 75.16 8.68
N LYS A 80 -43.04 75.51 7.43
CA LYS A 80 -42.49 76.84 7.06
C LYS A 80 -43.42 78.02 7.38
N ASN A 81 -44.68 77.78 7.72
CA ASN A 81 -45.67 78.77 8.15
C ASN A 81 -45.78 78.92 9.70
N GLY A 82 -44.88 78.29 10.47
CA GLY A 82 -44.82 78.45 11.93
C GLY A 82 -45.76 77.53 12.72
N THR A 83 -46.58 76.71 12.07
CA THR A 83 -47.44 75.72 12.75
C THR A 83 -46.60 74.51 13.19
N ILE A 84 -46.73 74.12 14.46
CA ILE A 84 -46.06 72.94 15.03
C ILE A 84 -47.03 71.76 14.90
N VAL A 85 -46.65 70.77 14.09
CA VAL A 85 -47.39 69.51 13.99
C VAL A 85 -46.67 68.49 14.86
N VAL A 86 -47.33 68.07 15.94
CA VAL A 86 -46.88 66.96 16.78
C VAL A 86 -47.49 65.68 16.19
N LYS A 87 -46.67 64.87 15.54
CA LYS A 87 -47.09 63.54 15.10
C LYS A 87 -46.73 62.56 16.22
N MET A 88 -47.75 61.92 16.80
CA MET A 88 -47.52 60.74 17.65
C MET A 88 -47.13 59.58 16.74
N THR A 89 -45.84 59.26 16.71
CA THR A 89 -45.31 58.06 16.07
C THR A 89 -45.10 57.01 17.17
N GLY A 90 -45.54 55.78 16.91
CA GLY A 90 -45.72 54.70 17.90
C GLY A 90 -44.45 54.33 18.69
N GLY A 91 -44.66 53.72 19.87
CA GLY A 91 -43.63 53.46 20.87
C GLY A 91 -42.49 52.57 20.41
N GLN A 92 -41.30 52.86 20.96
CA GLN A 92 -40.09 52.08 20.76
C GLN A 92 -40.15 50.89 21.72
N LEU A 93 -40.27 49.68 21.17
CA LEU A 93 -40.24 48.43 21.90
C LEU A 93 -38.77 48.07 22.14
N ASP A 94 -38.37 47.89 23.40
CA ASP A 94 -37.05 47.37 23.74
C ASP A 94 -37.18 45.87 24.06
N TYR A 95 -36.39 45.06 23.36
CA TYR A 95 -36.44 43.59 23.47
C TYR A 95 -35.36 43.15 24.46
N LEU A 96 -35.77 42.85 25.69
CA LEU A 96 -34.86 42.47 26.76
C LEU A 96 -34.13 41.16 26.39
N ASN A 97 -32.81 41.14 26.60
CA ASN A 97 -31.91 40.01 26.32
C ASN A 97 -31.80 39.58 24.84
N GLU A 98 -32.32 40.34 23.87
CA GLU A 98 -32.26 40.00 22.44
C GLU A 98 -30.82 39.70 21.96
N GLU A 99 -29.86 40.58 22.29
CA GLU A 99 -28.47 40.42 21.87
C GLU A 99 -27.80 39.18 22.48
N ILE A 100 -28.16 38.84 23.73
CA ILE A 100 -27.63 37.68 24.45
C ILE A 100 -28.20 36.40 23.86
N GLU A 101 -29.52 36.32 23.67
CA GLU A 101 -30.19 35.14 23.12
C GLU A 101 -29.82 34.88 21.66
N LEU A 102 -29.63 35.93 20.86
CA LEU A 102 -29.09 35.84 19.50
C LEU A 102 -27.63 35.39 19.50
N GLY A 103 -26.81 35.95 20.39
CA GLY A 103 -25.41 35.56 20.56
C GLY A 103 -25.26 34.06 20.88
N TRP A 104 -26.04 33.55 21.82
CA TRP A 104 -26.08 32.12 22.15
C TRP A 104 -26.59 31.25 21.00
N LEU A 105 -27.62 31.70 20.28
CA LEU A 105 -28.15 30.98 19.13
C LEU A 105 -27.12 30.87 17.99
N PHE A 106 -26.38 31.95 17.70
CA PHE A 106 -25.31 31.94 16.69
C PHE A 106 -24.09 31.12 17.14
N ALA A 107 -23.69 31.23 18.40
CA ALA A 107 -22.57 30.47 18.95
C ALA A 107 -22.85 28.97 19.10
N SER A 108 -24.13 28.55 19.20
CA SER A 108 -24.52 27.15 19.45
C SER A 108 -23.95 26.15 18.44
N LYS A 109 -23.85 26.51 17.14
CA LYS A 109 -23.21 25.68 16.10
C LYS A 109 -21.74 25.45 16.44
N ALA A 110 -20.99 26.54 16.60
CA ALA A 110 -19.54 26.50 16.82
C ALA A 110 -19.18 25.85 18.16
N LEU A 111 -19.96 26.06 19.21
CA LEU A 111 -19.78 25.40 20.51
C LEU A 111 -19.91 23.88 20.41
N LEU A 112 -20.92 23.37 19.70
CA LEU A 112 -21.04 21.93 19.51
C LEU A 112 -19.91 21.39 18.62
N GLN A 113 -19.52 22.13 17.58
CA GLN A 113 -18.44 21.77 16.67
C GLN A 113 -17.09 21.63 17.42
N ILE A 114 -16.75 22.55 18.32
CA ILE A 114 -15.55 22.43 19.20
C ILE A 114 -15.57 21.13 19.99
N PHE A 115 -16.73 20.73 20.52
CA PHE A 115 -16.85 19.51 21.31
C PHE A 115 -16.80 18.23 20.46
N VAL A 116 -17.37 18.27 19.26
CA VAL A 116 -17.48 17.10 18.36
C VAL A 116 -16.19 16.86 17.57
N ASN A 117 -15.45 17.90 17.21
CA ASN A 117 -14.26 17.81 16.36
C ASN A 117 -13.16 16.84 16.85
N PRO A 118 -12.86 16.74 18.15
CA PRO A 118 -11.93 15.72 18.64
C PRO A 118 -12.40 14.29 18.35
N PHE A 119 -13.72 14.05 18.40
CA PHE A 119 -14.30 12.76 18.07
C PHE A 119 -14.38 12.55 16.56
N SER A 120 -14.73 13.58 15.78
CA SER A 120 -14.80 13.48 14.33
C SER A 120 -13.42 13.16 13.74
N GLY A 121 -12.37 13.88 14.16
CA GLY A 121 -10.98 13.60 13.78
C GLY A 121 -10.59 12.15 14.08
N PHE A 122 -10.82 11.68 15.31
CA PHE A 122 -10.53 10.29 15.72
C PHE A 122 -11.29 9.24 14.90
N ILE A 123 -12.57 9.50 14.58
CA ILE A 123 -13.42 8.58 13.81
C ILE A 123 -12.98 8.55 12.34
N ILE A 124 -12.69 9.72 11.75
CA ILE A 124 -12.27 9.88 10.37
C ILE A 124 -10.96 9.12 10.13
N ASP A 125 -10.00 9.27 11.03
CA ASP A 125 -8.70 8.60 10.90
C ASP A 125 -8.81 7.06 11.01
N ARG A 126 -9.91 6.53 11.56
CA ARG A 126 -10.12 5.10 11.79
C ARG A 126 -11.03 4.42 10.77
N ILE A 127 -12.10 5.10 10.34
CA ILE A 127 -13.14 4.54 9.48
C ILE A 127 -12.97 4.99 8.01
N GLY A 128 -12.16 6.03 7.77
CA GLY A 128 -12.00 6.69 6.46
C GLY A 128 -12.78 8.00 6.38
N TYR A 129 -12.57 8.76 5.29
CA TYR A 129 -13.11 10.12 5.14
C TYR A 129 -14.55 10.12 4.61
N GLU A 130 -14.92 9.13 3.81
CA GLU A 130 -16.15 9.14 3.01
C GLU A 130 -17.42 8.94 3.86
N LEU A 131 -17.42 7.95 4.76
CA LEU A 131 -18.58 7.64 5.57
C LEU A 131 -18.92 8.77 6.56
N PRO A 132 -17.95 9.33 7.31
CA PRO A 132 -18.23 10.46 8.19
C PRO A 132 -18.70 11.70 7.43
N MET A 133 -18.17 11.99 6.22
CA MET A 133 -18.65 13.09 5.38
C MET A 133 -20.14 12.94 5.01
N ILE A 134 -20.59 11.73 4.62
CA ILE A 134 -22.02 11.47 4.32
C ILE A 134 -22.87 11.68 5.58
N ILE A 135 -22.44 11.15 6.72
CA ILE A 135 -23.15 11.33 7.99
C ILE A 135 -23.29 12.83 8.29
N GLY A 136 -22.22 13.59 8.13
CA GLY A 136 -22.22 15.04 8.27
C GLY A 136 -23.25 15.73 7.38
N LEU A 137 -23.22 15.45 6.07
CA LEU A 137 -24.16 16.04 5.10
C LEU A 137 -25.62 15.66 5.35
N ILE A 138 -25.92 14.42 5.76
CA ILE A 138 -27.29 13.99 6.12
C ILE A 138 -27.78 14.70 7.38
N VAL A 139 -26.90 14.88 8.37
CA VAL A 139 -27.24 15.64 9.59
C VAL A 139 -27.44 17.12 9.25
N MET A 140 -26.60 17.72 8.40
CA MET A 140 -26.79 19.10 7.92
C MET A 140 -28.08 19.27 7.12
N PHE A 141 -28.43 18.32 6.26
CA PHE A 141 -29.71 18.29 5.55
C PHE A 141 -30.89 18.30 6.53
N SER A 142 -30.89 17.35 7.48
CA SER A 142 -31.98 17.14 8.42
C SER A 142 -32.15 18.32 9.37
N SER A 143 -31.04 18.81 9.92
CA SER A 143 -31.03 19.97 10.82
C SER A 143 -31.46 21.25 10.11
N THR A 144 -31.05 21.48 8.86
CA THR A 144 -31.51 22.62 8.06
C THR A 144 -32.99 22.54 7.71
N ALA A 145 -33.52 21.34 7.43
CA ALA A 145 -34.96 21.14 7.24
C ALA A 145 -35.75 21.41 8.53
N ILE A 146 -35.26 20.94 9.68
CA ILE A 146 -35.84 21.26 11.00
C ILE A 146 -35.78 22.77 11.25
N PHE A 147 -34.68 23.43 10.90
CA PHE A 147 -34.53 24.87 11.05
C PHE A 147 -35.51 25.67 10.18
N ALA A 148 -35.79 25.19 8.96
CA ALA A 148 -36.77 25.78 8.05
C ALA A 148 -38.20 25.70 8.60
N LEU A 149 -38.56 24.58 9.23
CA LEU A 149 -39.90 24.31 9.77
C LEU A 149 -40.07 24.74 11.24
N GLY A 150 -38.97 25.05 11.93
CA GLY A 150 -38.95 25.39 13.36
C GLY A 150 -39.61 26.74 13.65
N LYS A 151 -40.54 26.72 14.62
CA LYS A 151 -41.35 27.88 15.03
C LYS A 151 -41.09 28.39 16.45
N SER A 152 -40.18 27.76 17.19
CA SER A 152 -39.82 28.16 18.55
C SER A 152 -38.31 28.32 18.70
N TYR A 153 -37.88 29.20 19.61
CA TYR A 153 -36.47 29.42 19.90
C TYR A 153 -35.73 28.10 20.20
N GLY A 154 -36.29 27.25 21.07
CA GLY A 154 -35.67 25.96 21.43
C GLY A 154 -35.48 25.00 20.24
N VAL A 155 -36.43 24.96 19.28
CA VAL A 155 -36.27 24.13 18.08
C VAL A 155 -35.18 24.69 17.15
N LEU A 156 -35.07 26.02 17.05
CA LEU A 156 -34.03 26.68 16.26
C LEU A 156 -32.65 26.50 16.88
N PHE A 157 -32.56 26.60 18.21
CA PHE A 157 -31.35 26.34 18.97
C PHE A 157 -30.89 24.88 18.80
N PHE A 158 -31.81 23.93 18.94
CA PHE A 158 -31.51 22.51 18.73
C PHE A 158 -31.05 22.23 17.30
N ALA A 159 -31.76 22.75 16.30
CA ALA A 159 -31.39 22.57 14.91
C ALA A 159 -30.03 23.22 14.58
N ARG A 160 -29.69 24.38 15.16
CA ARG A 160 -28.38 25.03 15.00
C ARG A 160 -27.26 24.25 15.65
N SER A 161 -27.49 23.74 16.85
CA SER A 161 -26.55 22.84 17.52
C SER A 161 -26.30 21.62 16.64
N LEU A 162 -27.38 20.97 16.15
CA LEU A 162 -27.28 19.80 15.29
C LEU A 162 -26.53 20.07 13.96
N GLN A 163 -26.64 21.27 13.40
CA GLN A 163 -25.80 21.68 12.25
C GLN A 163 -24.31 21.67 12.61
N GLY A 164 -23.93 22.09 13.81
CA GLY A 164 -22.55 22.02 14.29
C GLY A 164 -22.01 20.58 14.38
N PHE A 165 -22.86 19.62 14.75
CA PHE A 165 -22.50 18.19 14.70
C PHE A 165 -22.27 17.73 13.25
N GLY A 166 -23.15 18.12 12.32
CA GLY A 166 -23.03 17.75 10.91
C GLY A 166 -21.77 18.34 10.26
N SER A 167 -21.52 19.63 10.50
CA SER A 167 -20.36 20.40 10.02
C SER A 167 -19.04 19.80 10.52
N ALA A 168 -18.94 19.46 11.81
CA ALA A 168 -17.76 18.81 12.39
C ALA A 168 -17.28 17.55 11.62
N PHE A 169 -18.23 16.78 11.08
CA PHE A 169 -17.92 15.61 10.27
C PHE A 169 -17.73 15.93 8.79
N ALA A 170 -18.52 16.84 8.22
CA ALA A 170 -18.44 17.19 6.80
C ALA A 170 -17.15 17.96 6.47
N ASP A 171 -16.81 18.99 7.26
CA ASP A 171 -15.71 19.91 6.96
C ASP A 171 -14.36 19.26 7.24
N THR A 172 -14.23 18.60 8.40
CA THR A 172 -13.03 17.84 8.78
C THR A 172 -12.75 16.73 7.77
N SER A 173 -13.77 15.97 7.35
CA SER A 173 -13.59 14.89 6.37
C SER A 173 -13.26 15.44 4.99
N GLY A 174 -13.91 16.54 4.58
CA GLY A 174 -13.68 17.17 3.28
C GLY A 174 -12.25 17.67 3.10
N LEU A 175 -11.76 18.46 4.06
CA LEU A 175 -10.39 18.99 4.03
C LEU A 175 -9.35 17.86 4.12
N ALA A 176 -9.57 16.88 5.00
CA ALA A 176 -8.68 15.73 5.12
C ALA A 176 -8.67 14.87 3.84
N MET A 177 -9.83 14.71 3.17
CA MET A 177 -9.92 13.98 1.91
C MET A 177 -9.21 14.69 0.75
N ILE A 178 -9.21 16.03 0.71
CA ILE A 178 -8.39 16.79 -0.25
C ILE A 178 -6.91 16.58 0.05
N ALA A 179 -6.49 16.74 1.31
CA ALA A 179 -5.10 16.58 1.70
C ALA A 179 -4.55 15.15 1.44
N ASP A 180 -5.39 14.13 1.61
CA ASP A 180 -5.03 12.73 1.35
C ASP A 180 -4.98 12.40 -0.14
N ARG A 181 -5.91 12.92 -0.97
CA ARG A 181 -5.96 12.61 -2.41
C ARG A 181 -4.99 13.43 -3.25
N PHE A 182 -4.57 14.60 -2.80
CA PHE A 182 -3.58 15.44 -3.44
C PHE A 182 -2.26 15.37 -2.66
N THR A 183 -1.39 14.44 -3.06
CA THR A 183 -0.14 14.11 -2.35
C THR A 183 1.01 15.09 -2.62
N GLU A 184 1.07 15.66 -3.82
CA GLU A 184 2.08 16.64 -4.21
C GLU A 184 1.83 17.99 -3.51
N GLU A 185 2.85 18.59 -2.86
CA GLU A 185 2.70 19.81 -2.05
C GLU A 185 2.10 20.98 -2.85
N ASN A 186 2.51 21.12 -4.12
CA ASN A 186 2.00 22.16 -5.02
C ASN A 186 0.55 21.89 -5.45
N GLU A 187 0.22 20.64 -5.81
CA GLU A 187 -1.16 20.28 -6.18
C GLU A 187 -2.11 20.39 -4.98
N ARG A 188 -1.63 19.99 -3.79
CA ARG A 188 -2.37 20.06 -2.52
C ARG A 188 -2.68 21.50 -2.14
N SER A 189 -1.69 22.38 -2.23
CA SER A 189 -1.86 23.81 -1.92
C SER A 189 -2.83 24.47 -2.90
N ALA A 190 -2.78 24.12 -4.19
CA ALA A 190 -3.73 24.62 -5.18
C ALA A 190 -5.16 24.10 -4.93
N ALA A 191 -5.32 22.80 -4.62
CA ALA A 191 -6.62 22.20 -4.34
C ALA A 191 -7.26 22.75 -3.06
N LEU A 192 -6.49 22.87 -1.97
CA LEU A 192 -6.95 23.51 -0.73
C LEU A 192 -7.29 24.99 -0.95
N GLY A 193 -6.49 25.71 -1.76
CA GLY A 193 -6.80 27.09 -2.14
C GLY A 193 -8.15 27.23 -2.86
N ILE A 194 -8.47 26.30 -3.77
CA ILE A 194 -9.79 26.28 -4.42
C ILE A 194 -10.90 26.03 -3.40
N ALA A 195 -10.75 25.06 -2.49
CA ALA A 195 -11.73 24.78 -1.46
C ALA A 195 -11.99 25.99 -0.54
N LEU A 196 -10.93 26.70 -0.15
CA LEU A 196 -11.02 27.92 0.68
C LEU A 196 -11.74 29.07 -0.03
N ALA A 197 -11.54 29.22 -1.34
CA ALA A 197 -12.29 30.21 -2.11
C ALA A 197 -13.81 29.95 -2.07
N PHE A 198 -14.23 28.69 -2.01
CA PHE A 198 -15.64 28.30 -1.87
C PHE A 198 -16.20 28.52 -0.46
N ILE A 199 -15.42 28.28 0.59
CA ILE A 199 -15.76 28.66 1.98
C ILE A 199 -16.11 30.16 2.03
N SER A 200 -15.22 30.99 1.50
CA SER A 200 -15.37 32.44 1.52
C SER A 200 -16.49 32.94 0.60
N PHE A 201 -16.71 32.28 -0.54
CA PHE A 201 -17.89 32.53 -1.37
C PHE A 201 -19.17 32.28 -0.58
N GLY A 202 -19.22 31.20 0.20
CA GLY A 202 -20.37 30.87 1.04
C GLY A 202 -20.66 31.93 2.09
N CYS A 203 -19.64 32.34 2.82
CA CYS A 203 -19.79 33.36 3.85
C CYS A 203 -20.29 34.71 3.31
N LEU A 204 -19.79 35.12 2.13
CA LEU A 204 -20.06 36.47 1.61
C LEU A 204 -21.33 36.56 0.77
N VAL A 205 -21.76 35.47 0.13
CA VAL A 205 -23.00 35.42 -0.68
C VAL A 205 -24.23 35.09 0.14
N ALA A 206 -24.07 34.45 1.29
CA ALA A 206 -25.19 34.01 2.11
C ALA A 206 -26.07 35.14 2.70
N PRO A 207 -25.55 36.28 3.20
CA PRO A 207 -26.41 37.35 3.69
C PRO A 207 -27.27 38.00 2.58
N PRO A 208 -26.73 38.33 1.39
CA PRO A 208 -27.56 38.73 0.24
C PRO A 208 -28.59 37.67 -0.18
N PHE A 209 -28.17 36.40 -0.24
CA PHE A 209 -29.05 35.28 -0.59
C PHE A 209 -30.21 35.13 0.40
N GLY A 210 -29.92 35.16 1.71
CA GLY A 210 -30.89 35.02 2.78
C GLY A 210 -31.87 36.19 2.85
N SER A 211 -31.36 37.43 2.77
CA SER A 211 -32.18 38.64 2.85
C SER A 211 -33.18 38.76 1.69
N VAL A 212 -32.74 38.52 0.44
CA VAL A 212 -33.61 38.59 -0.75
C VAL A 212 -34.69 37.51 -0.69
N LEU A 213 -34.31 36.25 -0.47
CA LEU A 213 -35.27 35.14 -0.46
C LEU A 213 -36.25 35.22 0.70
N TYR A 214 -35.80 35.65 1.88
CA TYR A 214 -36.67 35.89 3.04
C TYR A 214 -37.74 36.94 2.73
N SER A 215 -37.35 38.04 2.08
CA SER A 215 -38.28 39.13 1.76
C SER A 215 -39.37 38.75 0.75
N ILE A 216 -39.08 37.82 -0.16
CA ILE A 216 -39.99 37.41 -1.24
C ILE A 216 -40.88 36.24 -0.81
N ALA A 217 -40.32 35.26 -0.10
CA ALA A 217 -40.96 33.96 0.10
C ALA A 217 -40.97 33.45 1.56
N GLY A 218 -40.52 34.28 2.51
CA GLY A 218 -40.53 33.97 3.94
C GLY A 218 -39.40 33.04 4.39
N LYS A 219 -39.35 32.76 5.71
CA LYS A 219 -38.27 31.99 6.36
C LYS A 219 -37.98 30.62 5.74
N PRO A 220 -38.97 29.74 5.44
CA PRO A 220 -38.66 28.36 5.09
C PRO A 220 -37.89 28.20 3.78
N VAL A 221 -38.08 29.11 2.82
CA VAL A 221 -37.57 28.96 1.45
C VAL A 221 -36.04 28.99 1.35
N PRO A 222 -35.31 29.97 1.91
CA PRO A 222 -33.83 29.96 1.91
C PRO A 222 -33.25 28.65 2.46
N PHE A 223 -33.79 28.15 3.57
CA PHE A 223 -33.29 26.94 4.24
C PHE A 223 -33.68 25.66 3.50
N LEU A 224 -34.87 25.58 2.90
CA LEU A 224 -35.27 24.41 2.09
C LEU A 224 -34.43 24.30 0.82
N ILE A 225 -34.09 25.43 0.18
CA ILE A 225 -33.17 25.44 -0.97
C ILE A 225 -31.80 24.89 -0.55
N LEU A 226 -31.21 25.42 0.53
CA LEU A 226 -29.91 24.93 1.00
C LEU A 226 -29.95 23.47 1.45
N SER A 227 -31.04 23.03 2.10
CA SER A 227 -31.28 21.64 2.47
C SER A 227 -31.31 20.74 1.23
N PHE A 228 -32.03 21.12 0.16
CA PHE A 228 -32.05 20.35 -1.08
C PHE A 228 -30.67 20.26 -1.75
N VAL A 229 -29.88 21.33 -1.73
CA VAL A 229 -28.50 21.29 -2.25
C VAL A 229 -27.61 20.38 -1.40
N CYS A 230 -27.77 20.36 -0.06
CA CYS A 230 -27.07 19.40 0.81
C CYS A 230 -27.43 17.94 0.46
N LEU A 231 -28.70 17.68 0.14
CA LEU A 231 -29.15 16.33 -0.26
C LEU A 231 -28.56 15.90 -1.60
N ILE A 232 -28.51 16.81 -2.58
CA ILE A 232 -27.85 16.58 -3.87
C ILE A 232 -26.37 16.29 -3.65
N ASP A 233 -25.70 17.09 -2.82
CA ASP A 233 -24.27 16.91 -2.55
C ASP A 233 -23.99 15.57 -1.84
N ALA A 234 -24.80 15.18 -0.85
CA ALA A 234 -24.73 13.86 -0.23
C ALA A 234 -24.90 12.71 -1.26
N PHE A 235 -25.80 12.89 -2.23
CA PHE A 235 -26.00 11.93 -3.31
C PHE A 235 -24.80 11.91 -4.29
N MET A 236 -24.21 13.07 -4.59
CA MET A 236 -22.99 13.16 -5.39
C MET A 236 -21.80 12.49 -4.70
N VAL A 237 -21.60 12.71 -3.41
CA VAL A 237 -20.62 11.97 -2.59
C VAL A 237 -20.89 10.47 -2.73
N PHE A 238 -22.14 10.01 -2.52
CA PHE A 238 -22.53 8.61 -2.64
C PHE A 238 -22.24 8.02 -4.03
N MET A 239 -22.47 8.77 -5.11
CA MET A 239 -22.16 8.31 -6.48
C MET A 239 -20.67 8.29 -6.81
N VAL A 240 -19.89 9.22 -6.24
CA VAL A 240 -18.43 9.29 -6.43
C VAL A 240 -17.71 8.25 -5.57
N ILE A 241 -18.37 7.71 -4.54
CA ILE A 241 -17.85 6.65 -3.68
C ILE A 241 -17.77 5.33 -4.45
N GLN A 242 -16.54 4.93 -4.72
CA GLN A 242 -16.23 3.51 -4.84
C GLN A 242 -15.86 3.02 -3.44
N PRO A 243 -16.50 1.95 -2.93
CA PRO A 243 -16.07 1.29 -1.71
C PRO A 243 -14.71 0.66 -1.98
N LYS A 244 -13.63 1.42 -1.76
CA LYS A 244 -12.34 0.81 -1.46
C LYS A 244 -12.50 0.16 -0.08
N PRO A 245 -12.15 -1.12 0.10
CA PRO A 245 -11.98 -1.64 1.45
C PRO A 245 -10.98 -0.71 2.14
N SER A 246 -11.43 -0.07 3.22
CA SER A 246 -10.73 1.01 3.91
C SER A 246 -9.25 0.68 4.04
N SER A 247 -8.40 1.40 3.30
CA SER A 247 -6.96 1.42 3.48
C SER A 247 -6.68 2.14 4.79
N VAL A 248 -6.97 1.47 5.90
CA VAL A 248 -6.56 1.89 7.23
C VAL A 248 -5.05 1.82 7.21
N ARG A 249 -4.36 2.98 7.30
CA ARG A 249 -2.90 3.08 7.29
C ARG A 249 -2.34 2.02 8.25
N THR A 250 -1.59 1.08 7.70
CA THR A 250 -1.07 -0.07 8.42
C THR A 250 0.43 0.08 8.36
N SER A 251 1.12 0.18 9.49
CA SER A 251 2.57 0.43 9.48
C SER A 251 3.30 -0.68 8.72
N GLU A 252 4.59 -0.51 8.45
CA GLU A 252 5.59 -1.42 7.82
C GLU A 252 5.56 -2.89 8.31
N THR A 253 4.64 -3.20 9.22
CA THR A 253 4.56 -4.39 10.02
C THR A 253 3.16 -4.99 10.18
N GLY A 254 2.13 -4.50 9.50
CA GLY A 254 0.80 -5.12 9.46
C GLY A 254 -0.14 -4.78 10.63
N GLU A 255 0.25 -3.87 11.54
CA GLU A 255 -0.64 -3.29 12.55
C GLU A 255 -1.33 -2.03 12.04
N ARG A 256 -2.63 -1.86 12.37
CA ARG A 256 -3.33 -0.58 12.21
C ARG A 256 -2.47 0.51 12.86
N LEU A 257 -1.95 1.47 12.10
CA LEU A 257 -1.27 2.63 12.67
C LEU A 257 -2.27 3.32 13.59
N GLN A 258 -2.05 3.23 14.90
CA GLN A 258 -2.65 4.18 15.82
C GLN A 258 -2.02 5.53 15.47
N GLY A 259 -2.78 6.35 14.75
CA GLY A 259 -2.39 7.73 14.48
C GLY A 259 -2.00 8.44 15.76
N THR A 260 -1.07 9.40 15.68
CA THR A 260 -0.66 10.20 16.81
C THR A 260 -1.92 10.74 17.52
N PRO A 261 -2.13 10.44 18.82
CA PRO A 261 -3.33 10.88 19.50
C PRO A 261 -3.42 12.42 19.45
N MET A 262 -4.61 12.95 19.14
CA MET A 262 -4.83 14.38 18.89
C MET A 262 -4.24 15.31 19.96
N TRP A 263 -4.25 14.90 21.23
CA TRP A 263 -3.60 15.64 22.32
C TRP A 263 -2.11 15.90 22.09
N ARG A 264 -1.36 14.94 21.53
CA ARG A 264 0.06 15.12 21.20
C ARG A 264 0.26 16.07 20.03
N LEU A 265 -0.66 16.07 19.05
CA LEU A 265 -0.65 17.03 17.94
C LEU A 265 -0.93 18.45 18.43
N PHE A 266 -1.89 18.61 19.34
CA PHE A 266 -2.22 19.90 19.95
C PHE A 266 -1.05 20.46 20.78
N MET A 267 -0.25 19.58 21.37
CA MET A 267 0.95 19.94 22.14
C MET A 267 2.20 20.19 21.29
N ASP A 268 2.13 19.98 19.96
CA ASP A 268 3.23 20.37 19.07
C ASP A 268 3.29 21.90 18.96
N PRO A 269 4.43 22.54 19.30
CA PRO A 269 4.52 23.99 19.33
C PRO A 269 4.27 24.64 17.98
N TYR A 270 4.57 23.98 16.86
CA TYR A 270 4.39 24.55 15.52
C TYR A 270 2.93 24.44 15.07
N ILE A 271 2.29 23.30 15.34
CA ILE A 271 0.85 23.11 15.08
C ILE A 271 0.04 24.07 15.95
N ALA A 272 0.42 24.27 17.21
CA ALA A 272 -0.23 25.23 18.11
C ALA A 272 -0.07 26.68 17.62
N ILE A 273 1.11 27.07 17.12
CA ILE A 273 1.33 28.41 16.55
C ILE A 273 0.45 28.62 15.30
N CYS A 274 0.39 27.65 14.39
CA CYS A 274 -0.49 27.69 13.22
C CYS A 274 -1.96 27.81 13.62
N SER A 275 -2.41 26.97 14.56
CA SER A 275 -3.79 26.97 15.05
C SER A 275 -4.15 28.30 15.70
N GLY A 276 -3.27 28.86 16.53
CA GLY A 276 -3.49 30.18 17.12
C GLY A 276 -3.52 31.31 16.10
N ALA A 277 -2.72 31.24 15.02
CA ALA A 277 -2.79 32.21 13.93
C ALA A 277 -4.13 32.14 13.17
N LEU A 278 -4.66 30.93 12.94
CA LEU A 278 -5.98 30.72 12.35
C LEU A 278 -7.10 31.30 13.25
N ILE A 279 -7.00 31.14 14.57
CA ILE A 279 -7.93 31.77 15.52
C ILE A 279 -7.87 33.29 15.37
N MET A 280 -6.67 33.88 15.44
CA MET A 280 -6.50 35.34 15.39
C MET A 280 -7.07 35.94 14.11
N ALA A 281 -6.79 35.32 12.95
CA ALA A 281 -7.30 35.80 11.67
C ALA A 281 -8.84 35.79 11.57
N ASN A 282 -9.49 34.81 12.19
CA ASN A 282 -10.95 34.67 12.11
C ASN A 282 -11.70 35.43 13.20
N VAL A 283 -11.02 35.82 14.29
CA VAL A 283 -11.59 36.66 15.36
C VAL A 283 -12.04 38.01 14.80
N SER A 284 -11.29 38.62 13.88
CA SER A 284 -11.70 39.92 13.28
C SER A 284 -13.04 39.82 12.58
N LEU A 285 -13.23 38.78 11.77
CA LEU A 285 -14.48 38.58 11.05
C LEU A 285 -15.62 38.26 12.02
N ALA A 286 -15.39 37.35 12.97
CA ALA A 286 -16.40 36.93 13.95
C ALA A 286 -16.87 38.07 14.89
N PHE A 287 -16.01 39.05 15.18
CA PHE A 287 -16.37 40.24 15.97
C PHE A 287 -17.02 41.34 15.13
N LEU A 288 -16.52 41.57 13.90
CA LEU A 288 -17.06 42.61 13.02
C LEU A 288 -18.45 42.27 12.50
N GLU A 289 -18.71 41.00 12.17
CA GLU A 289 -19.94 40.54 11.54
C GLU A 289 -21.23 40.97 12.29
N PRO A 290 -21.42 40.66 13.58
CA PRO A 290 -22.63 41.06 14.30
C PRO A 290 -22.68 42.55 14.67
N THR A 291 -21.53 43.22 14.73
CA THR A 291 -21.44 44.60 15.27
C THR A 291 -21.47 45.67 14.19
N ILE A 292 -21.00 45.37 12.98
CA ILE A 292 -20.88 46.36 11.90
C ILE A 292 -22.23 46.84 11.40
N THR A 293 -23.24 45.96 11.33
CA THR A 293 -24.60 46.32 10.88
C THR A 293 -25.25 47.33 11.83
N ASN A 294 -25.12 47.11 13.14
CA ASN A 294 -25.65 48.04 14.16
C ASN A 294 -24.90 49.38 14.13
N TRP A 295 -23.57 49.34 14.09
CA TRP A 295 -22.76 50.55 13.99
C TRP A 295 -23.03 51.36 12.71
N MET A 296 -23.26 50.70 11.57
CA MET A 296 -23.66 51.35 10.32
C MET A 296 -25.04 51.99 10.44
N ALA A 297 -26.00 51.36 11.12
CA ALA A 297 -27.33 51.91 11.32
C ALA A 297 -27.28 53.17 12.20
N GLU A 298 -26.41 53.20 13.21
CA GLU A 298 -26.22 54.36 14.10
C GLU A 298 -25.43 55.50 13.44
N THR A 299 -24.37 55.17 12.69
CA THR A 299 -23.41 56.15 12.15
C THR A 299 -23.78 56.63 10.74
N MET A 300 -24.54 55.83 9.97
CA MET A 300 -24.92 56.09 8.57
C MET A 300 -26.44 55.90 8.32
N PRO A 301 -27.32 56.70 8.97
CA PRO A 301 -28.78 56.48 8.98
C PRO A 301 -29.47 56.64 7.60
N ASP A 302 -28.84 57.31 6.64
CA ASP A 302 -29.38 57.49 5.27
C ASP A 302 -29.16 56.27 4.35
N THR A 303 -28.58 55.18 4.87
CA THR A 303 -28.24 53.99 4.09
C THR A 303 -29.47 53.08 3.86
N PRO A 304 -29.81 52.71 2.62
CA PRO A 304 -30.87 51.74 2.36
C PRO A 304 -30.59 50.38 3.01
N GLY A 305 -31.60 49.75 3.63
CA GLY A 305 -31.42 48.48 4.35
C GLY A 305 -30.86 47.32 3.51
N TRP A 306 -31.08 47.32 2.19
CA TRP A 306 -30.47 46.35 1.28
C TRP A 306 -28.97 46.55 1.09
N MET A 307 -28.47 47.80 1.19
CA MET A 307 -27.03 48.09 1.08
C MET A 307 -26.26 47.60 2.30
N VAL A 308 -26.87 47.63 3.48
CA VAL A 308 -26.24 47.14 4.72
C VAL A 308 -25.95 45.63 4.63
N GLY A 309 -26.87 44.84 4.06
CA GLY A 309 -26.67 43.41 3.84
C GLY A 309 -25.71 43.04 2.70
N MET A 310 -25.34 43.99 1.83
CA MET A 310 -24.43 43.77 0.70
C MET A 310 -23.02 44.30 0.92
N ILE A 311 -22.72 44.84 2.12
CA ILE A 311 -21.41 45.46 2.37
C ILE A 311 -20.23 44.48 2.24
N TRP A 312 -20.47 43.21 2.55
CA TRP A 312 -19.48 42.15 2.48
C TRP A 312 -19.26 41.62 1.04
N PHE A 313 -20.21 41.83 0.13
CA PHE A 313 -20.14 41.29 -1.22
C PHE A 313 -18.95 41.85 -2.03
N PRO A 314 -18.65 43.16 -2.04
CA PRO A 314 -17.44 43.68 -2.68
C PRO A 314 -16.12 43.14 -2.10
N ALA A 315 -16.08 42.81 -0.80
CA ALA A 315 -14.89 42.29 -0.14
C ALA A 315 -14.54 40.84 -0.57
N PHE A 316 -15.45 40.15 -1.27
CA PHE A 316 -15.22 38.83 -1.86
C PHE A 316 -14.13 38.82 -2.94
N PHE A 317 -14.14 39.80 -3.85
CA PHE A 317 -13.18 39.81 -4.96
C PHE A 317 -11.73 39.96 -4.47
N PRO A 318 -11.43 40.87 -3.51
CA PRO A 318 -10.14 40.92 -2.84
C PRO A 318 -9.79 39.62 -2.11
N HIS A 319 -10.73 38.96 -1.43
CA HIS A 319 -10.45 37.69 -0.77
C HIS A 319 -9.99 36.62 -1.78
N VAL A 320 -10.74 36.40 -2.87
CA VAL A 320 -10.37 35.42 -3.93
C VAL A 320 -9.05 35.80 -4.58
N LEU A 321 -8.82 37.09 -4.82
CA LEU A 321 -7.53 37.58 -5.30
C LEU A 321 -6.40 37.25 -4.32
N GLY A 322 -6.63 37.39 -3.02
CA GLY A 322 -5.70 37.02 -1.95
C GLY A 322 -5.36 35.53 -1.97
N VAL A 323 -6.35 34.65 -2.13
CA VAL A 323 -6.13 33.19 -2.30
C VAL A 323 -5.28 32.93 -3.55
N TYR A 324 -5.66 33.48 -4.71
CA TYR A 324 -4.93 33.30 -5.97
C TYR A 324 -3.47 33.79 -5.87
N VAL A 325 -3.26 34.98 -5.32
CA VAL A 325 -1.94 35.57 -5.12
C VAL A 325 -1.12 34.69 -4.18
N THR A 326 -1.70 34.22 -3.09
CA THR A 326 -1.00 33.38 -2.11
C THR A 326 -0.61 32.03 -2.70
N VAL A 327 -1.50 31.35 -3.43
CA VAL A 327 -1.16 30.09 -4.15
C VAL A 327 0.01 30.32 -5.12
N LYS A 328 -0.04 31.40 -5.93
CA LYS A 328 1.04 31.74 -6.87
C LYS A 328 2.36 32.09 -6.17
N LEU A 329 2.29 32.75 -5.02
CA LEU A 329 3.47 33.06 -4.22
C LEU A 329 4.06 31.81 -3.57
N LEU A 330 3.24 30.86 -3.10
CA LEU A 330 3.70 29.60 -2.54
C LEU A 330 4.31 28.68 -3.62
N GLU A 331 3.75 28.65 -4.83
CA GLU A 331 4.37 27.96 -5.98
C GLU A 331 5.80 28.49 -6.26
N LYS A 332 6.00 29.81 -6.11
CA LYS A 332 7.29 30.46 -6.38
C LYS A 332 8.24 30.44 -5.19
N TYR A 333 7.71 30.48 -3.98
CA TYR A 333 8.43 30.65 -2.72
C TYR A 333 7.89 29.70 -1.63
N PRO A 334 8.03 28.38 -1.80
CA PRO A 334 7.44 27.38 -0.89
C PRO A 334 8.05 27.41 0.52
N GLN A 335 9.22 28.02 0.70
CA GLN A 335 9.93 28.10 1.99
C GLN A 335 9.49 29.28 2.88
N TYR A 336 8.65 30.19 2.37
CA TYR A 336 8.24 31.42 3.07
C TYR A 336 6.74 31.57 3.44
N PRO A 337 5.94 30.49 3.63
CA PRO A 337 4.52 30.63 3.99
C PRO A 337 4.28 31.44 5.27
N TRP A 338 5.19 31.33 6.26
CA TRP A 338 5.10 32.09 7.51
C TRP A 338 5.16 33.61 7.31
N ILE A 339 5.87 34.10 6.27
CA ILE A 339 5.93 35.54 5.96
C ILE A 339 4.58 36.01 5.45
N PHE A 340 3.94 35.24 4.57
CA PHE A 340 2.63 35.58 4.02
C PHE A 340 1.56 35.60 5.11
N ALA A 341 1.58 34.64 6.04
CA ALA A 341 0.71 34.64 7.20
C ALA A 341 0.93 35.86 8.12
N ALA A 342 2.19 36.21 8.41
CA ALA A 342 2.52 37.35 9.25
C ALA A 342 2.09 38.70 8.64
N ILE A 343 2.26 38.85 7.32
CA ILE A 343 1.77 40.01 6.55
C ILE A 343 0.24 40.05 6.58
N GLY A 344 -0.43 38.91 6.39
CA GLY A 344 -1.88 38.78 6.45
C GLY A 344 -2.45 39.29 7.77
N LEU A 345 -1.95 38.80 8.91
CA LEU A 345 -2.37 39.25 10.24
C LEU A 345 -2.10 40.74 10.47
N ALA A 346 -0.96 41.25 10.00
CA ALA A 346 -0.64 42.68 10.16
C ALA A 346 -1.58 43.57 9.34
N MET A 347 -1.90 43.17 8.10
CA MET A 347 -2.86 43.87 7.25
C MET A 347 -4.25 43.89 7.90
N GLU A 348 -4.68 42.76 8.44
CA GLU A 348 -5.97 42.61 9.10
C GLU A 348 -6.11 43.51 10.34
N GLY A 349 -5.13 43.47 11.25
CA GLY A 349 -5.14 44.30 12.45
C GLY A 349 -5.14 45.80 12.15
N LEU A 350 -4.25 46.26 11.26
CA LEU A 350 -4.18 47.67 10.86
C LEU A 350 -5.46 48.13 10.16
N SER A 351 -6.09 47.25 9.38
CA SER A 351 -7.31 47.56 8.66
C SER A 351 -8.52 47.66 9.58
N CYS A 352 -8.64 46.76 10.58
CA CYS A 352 -9.69 46.84 11.61
C CYS A 352 -9.63 48.18 12.38
N ALA A 353 -8.43 48.67 12.71
CA ALA A 353 -8.29 49.97 13.35
C ALA A 353 -8.82 51.15 12.51
N ALA A 354 -8.89 51.01 11.18
CA ALA A 354 -9.41 52.04 10.28
C ALA A 354 -10.95 52.02 10.14
N VAL A 355 -11.61 50.89 10.44
CA VAL A 355 -13.07 50.69 10.26
C VAL A 355 -13.92 51.76 10.98
N PRO A 356 -13.69 52.08 12.27
CA PRO A 356 -14.52 53.04 13.01
C PRO A 356 -14.48 54.49 12.49
N PHE A 357 -13.49 54.83 11.66
CA PHE A 357 -13.30 56.18 11.13
C PHE A 357 -13.96 56.40 9.76
N MET A 358 -14.61 55.37 9.21
CA MET A 358 -15.25 55.44 7.90
C MET A 358 -16.66 56.00 8.01
N ASN A 359 -16.93 57.15 7.39
CA ASN A 359 -18.24 57.84 7.45
C ASN A 359 -19.13 57.58 6.22
N SER A 360 -18.83 56.56 5.41
CA SER A 360 -19.58 56.23 4.20
C SER A 360 -19.39 54.76 3.82
N VAL A 361 -20.47 54.11 3.36
CA VAL A 361 -20.46 52.70 2.92
C VAL A 361 -19.40 52.44 1.85
N LEU A 362 -19.23 53.34 0.88
CA LEU A 362 -18.22 53.17 -0.18
C LEU A 362 -16.79 53.23 0.35
N LYS A 363 -16.53 54.07 1.36
CA LYS A 363 -15.22 54.18 2.01
C LYS A 363 -14.94 52.99 2.91
N LEU A 364 -15.99 52.42 3.52
CA LEU A 364 -15.94 51.26 4.40
C LEU A 364 -15.61 49.95 3.66
N ILE A 365 -15.91 49.85 2.37
CA ILE A 365 -15.54 48.69 1.54
C ILE A 365 -14.01 48.47 1.51
N ILE A 366 -13.20 49.53 1.52
CA ILE A 366 -11.73 49.45 1.39
C ILE A 366 -11.08 48.73 2.58
N PRO A 367 -11.32 49.12 3.85
CA PRO A 367 -10.78 48.39 4.99
C PRO A 367 -11.34 46.96 5.07
N LEU A 368 -12.64 46.75 4.85
CA LEU A 368 -13.21 45.40 4.85
C LEU A 368 -12.59 44.48 3.79
N SER A 369 -12.32 45.03 2.60
CA SER A 369 -11.61 44.32 1.53
C SER A 369 -10.19 43.92 1.93
N THR A 370 -9.52 44.77 2.71
CA THR A 370 -8.15 44.52 3.18
C THR A 370 -8.13 43.47 4.30
N VAL A 371 -9.12 43.50 5.20
CA VAL A 371 -9.34 42.44 6.21
C VAL A 371 -9.52 41.09 5.52
N CYS A 372 -10.46 40.99 4.56
CA CYS A 372 -10.71 39.73 3.86
C CYS A 372 -9.51 39.26 3.02
N PHE A 373 -8.74 40.17 2.41
CA PHE A 373 -7.48 39.83 1.74
C PHE A 373 -6.44 39.28 2.73
N GLY A 374 -6.31 39.90 3.91
CA GLY A 374 -5.42 39.45 4.98
C GLY A 374 -5.74 38.03 5.47
N ILE A 375 -7.02 37.75 5.72
CA ILE A 375 -7.51 36.40 6.10
C ILE A 375 -7.14 35.37 5.03
N ALA A 376 -7.35 35.70 3.75
CA ALA A 376 -6.99 34.81 2.64
C ALA A 376 -5.50 34.43 2.62
N LEU A 377 -4.60 35.39 2.93
CA LEU A 377 -3.16 35.16 3.03
C LEU A 377 -2.82 34.19 4.16
N VAL A 378 -3.50 34.32 5.31
CA VAL A 378 -3.27 33.44 6.47
C VAL A 378 -3.78 32.03 6.19
N ASP A 379 -5.05 31.88 5.81
CA ASP A 379 -5.66 30.55 5.63
C ASP A 379 -4.97 29.74 4.52
N THR A 380 -4.69 30.38 3.38
CA THR A 380 -4.07 29.72 2.22
C THR A 380 -2.62 29.32 2.49
N SER A 381 -1.92 29.98 3.41
CA SER A 381 -0.53 29.66 3.76
C SER A 381 -0.40 28.65 4.91
N LEU A 382 -1.28 28.68 5.90
CA LEU A 382 -1.17 27.84 7.10
C LEU A 382 -1.87 26.48 6.97
N LEU A 383 -2.97 26.35 6.21
CA LEU A 383 -3.66 25.07 6.06
C LEU A 383 -2.85 24.00 5.31
N PRO A 384 -2.12 24.32 4.21
CA PRO A 384 -1.18 23.37 3.60
C PRO A 384 0.01 23.07 4.51
N MET A 385 0.48 24.07 5.28
CA MET A 385 1.57 23.91 6.25
C MET A 385 1.21 22.93 7.37
N LEU A 386 -0.04 22.92 7.85
CA LEU A 386 -0.51 21.94 8.83
C LEU A 386 -0.40 20.50 8.30
N GLY A 387 -0.76 20.27 7.04
CA GLY A 387 -0.56 18.98 6.38
C GLY A 387 0.92 18.59 6.31
N TYR A 388 1.79 19.54 5.89
CA TYR A 388 3.24 19.33 5.84
C TYR A 388 3.87 19.05 7.21
N LEU A 389 3.48 19.78 8.26
CA LEU A 389 3.99 19.57 9.63
C LEU A 389 3.69 18.17 10.15
N VAL A 390 2.54 17.62 9.78
CA VAL A 390 2.12 16.30 10.24
C VAL A 390 2.81 15.21 9.42
N ASP A 391 3.00 15.42 8.12
CA ASP A 391 3.77 14.50 7.28
C ASP A 391 5.25 14.43 7.65
N THR A 392 5.81 15.52 8.17
CA THR A 392 7.24 15.61 8.52
C THR A 392 7.57 15.24 9.96
N ARG A 393 6.66 15.49 10.92
CA ARG A 393 6.95 15.36 12.36
C ARG A 393 6.14 14.30 13.08
N HIS A 394 5.05 13.83 12.48
CA HIS A 394 4.13 12.88 13.09
C HIS A 394 3.82 11.76 12.10
N VAL A 395 3.10 10.74 12.54
CA VAL A 395 2.45 9.83 11.58
C VAL A 395 1.39 10.67 10.86
N SER A 396 1.33 10.60 9.53
CA SER A 396 0.31 11.31 8.75
C SER A 396 -1.08 10.92 9.25
N VAL A 397 -1.81 11.87 9.84
CA VAL A 397 -3.16 11.68 10.40
C VAL A 397 -3.98 12.92 10.03
N TYR A 398 -4.49 12.96 8.80
CA TYR A 398 -5.09 14.19 8.24
C TYR A 398 -6.42 14.55 8.92
N GLY A 399 -7.23 13.59 9.36
CA GLY A 399 -8.49 13.86 10.05
C GLY A 399 -8.28 14.63 11.35
N SER A 400 -7.39 14.15 12.22
CA SER A 400 -7.08 14.82 13.49
C SER A 400 -6.50 16.23 13.30
N VAL A 401 -5.72 16.48 12.25
CA VAL A 401 -5.05 17.77 12.01
C VAL A 401 -6.01 18.82 11.49
N TYR A 402 -6.83 18.46 10.50
CA TYR A 402 -7.85 19.38 10.00
C TYR A 402 -8.99 19.55 11.02
N ALA A 403 -9.21 18.60 11.93
CA ALA A 403 -10.07 18.81 13.09
C ALA A 403 -9.51 19.88 14.04
N ILE A 404 -8.18 19.97 14.24
CA ILE A 404 -7.56 21.06 15.02
C ILE A 404 -7.75 22.42 14.32
N ALA A 405 -7.61 22.46 12.98
CA ALA A 405 -7.90 23.67 12.21
C ALA A 405 -9.38 24.07 12.36
N ASP A 406 -10.30 23.12 12.30
CA ASP A 406 -11.74 23.38 12.44
C ASP A 406 -12.14 23.81 13.86
N ILE A 407 -11.49 23.26 14.89
CA ILE A 407 -11.59 23.77 16.27
C ILE A 407 -11.11 25.23 16.34
N SER A 408 -10.05 25.58 15.62
CA SER A 408 -9.50 26.95 15.60
C SER A 408 -10.50 27.94 14.99
N TYR A 409 -11.11 27.62 13.84
CA TYR A 409 -12.19 28.41 13.27
C TYR A 409 -13.39 28.53 14.22
N SER A 410 -13.81 27.40 14.79
CA SER A 410 -14.96 27.34 15.68
C SER A 410 -14.76 28.13 16.98
N LEU A 411 -13.54 28.20 17.52
CA LEU A 411 -13.22 29.02 18.69
C LEU A 411 -13.47 30.51 18.40
N ALA A 412 -13.05 31.00 17.24
CA ALA A 412 -13.31 32.38 16.84
C ALA A 412 -14.82 32.66 16.71
N TYR A 413 -15.57 31.77 16.04
CA TYR A 413 -17.01 31.95 15.82
C TYR A 413 -17.90 31.66 17.04
N ALA A 414 -17.44 30.85 18.01
CA ALA A 414 -18.17 30.59 19.24
C ALA A 414 -18.07 31.78 20.21
N PHE A 415 -16.85 32.26 20.44
CA PHE A 415 -16.61 33.36 21.39
C PHE A 415 -16.82 34.73 20.74
N GLY A 416 -16.73 34.80 19.42
CA GLY A 416 -16.93 35.99 18.60
C GLY A 416 -18.19 36.79 18.98
N PRO A 417 -19.38 36.30 18.63
CA PRO A 417 -20.64 36.97 18.91
C PRO A 417 -20.91 37.18 20.41
N ILE A 418 -20.50 36.24 21.27
CA ILE A 418 -20.72 36.31 22.73
C ILE A 418 -19.94 37.48 23.35
N ILE A 419 -18.65 37.63 22.99
CA ILE A 419 -17.78 38.67 23.54
C ILE A 419 -18.06 40.02 22.86
N ALA A 420 -18.27 40.02 21.54
CA ALA A 420 -18.44 41.25 20.77
C ALA A 420 -19.64 42.09 21.25
N GLY A 421 -20.80 41.47 21.46
CA GLY A 421 -22.00 42.18 21.94
C GLY A 421 -21.77 42.84 23.31
N GLY A 422 -21.21 42.08 24.26
CA GLY A 422 -20.92 42.59 25.61
C GLY A 422 -19.87 43.70 25.63
N VAL A 423 -18.80 43.57 24.82
CA VAL A 423 -17.73 44.58 24.75
C VAL A 423 -18.21 45.86 24.08
N VAL A 424 -19.01 45.78 23.00
CA VAL A 424 -19.58 46.97 22.34
C VAL A 424 -20.50 47.72 23.30
N HIS A 425 -21.37 47.02 24.03
CA HIS A 425 -22.25 47.64 25.02
C HIS A 425 -21.47 48.31 26.17
N SER A 426 -20.31 47.76 26.55
CA SER A 426 -19.54 48.23 27.72
C SER A 426 -18.52 49.33 27.39
N VAL A 427 -17.82 49.24 26.25
CA VAL A 427 -16.63 50.05 25.92
C VAL A 427 -16.73 50.70 24.52
N GLY A 428 -17.73 50.35 23.72
CA GLY A 428 -18.00 50.93 22.41
C GLY A 428 -17.25 50.29 21.23
N PHE A 429 -17.76 50.54 20.02
CA PHE A 429 -17.28 49.92 18.76
C PHE A 429 -15.82 50.25 18.41
N LEU A 430 -15.35 51.46 18.74
CA LEU A 430 -13.95 51.86 18.53
C LEU A 430 -12.97 51.02 19.35
N ALA A 431 -13.29 50.76 20.62
CA ALA A 431 -12.43 50.00 21.52
C ALA A 431 -12.30 48.53 21.09
N LEU A 432 -13.40 47.93 20.58
CA LEU A 432 -13.40 46.58 20.01
C LEU A 432 -12.42 46.46 18.83
N ASN A 433 -12.44 47.42 17.90
CA ASN A 433 -11.57 47.40 16.73
C ASN A 433 -10.09 47.63 17.08
N ILE A 434 -9.80 48.44 18.10
CA ILE A 434 -8.44 48.60 18.62
C ILE A 434 -7.96 47.32 19.29
N LEU A 435 -8.83 46.62 20.04
CA LEU A 435 -8.50 45.33 20.65
C LEU A 435 -8.11 44.29 19.59
N ILE A 436 -8.88 44.17 18.51
CA ILE A 436 -8.57 43.30 17.37
C ILE A 436 -7.19 43.64 16.78
N CYS A 437 -6.92 44.94 16.55
CA CYS A 437 -5.64 45.41 16.04
C CYS A 437 -4.47 44.98 16.93
N VAL A 438 -4.59 45.14 18.25
CA VAL A 438 -3.55 44.77 19.22
C VAL A 438 -3.34 43.25 19.25
N LEU A 439 -4.41 42.45 19.21
CA LEU A 439 -4.30 40.98 19.21
C LEU A 439 -3.58 40.47 17.96
N ASN A 440 -3.98 40.94 16.77
CA ASN A 440 -3.38 40.51 15.50
C ASN A 440 -1.92 40.96 15.34
N LEU A 441 -1.61 42.21 15.68
CA LEU A 441 -0.22 42.70 15.63
C LEU A 441 0.64 42.06 16.72
N GLY A 442 0.08 41.75 17.89
CA GLY A 442 0.77 41.06 18.97
C GLY A 442 1.11 39.61 18.64
N TYR A 443 0.28 38.94 17.85
CA TYR A 443 0.51 37.55 17.44
C TYR A 443 1.42 37.41 16.20
N SER A 444 1.50 38.42 15.34
CA SER A 444 2.33 38.40 14.12
C SER A 444 3.81 38.03 14.36
N PRO A 445 4.52 38.53 15.41
CA PRO A 445 5.88 38.10 15.73
C PRO A 445 6.01 36.61 16.12
N VAL A 446 4.95 35.99 16.66
CA VAL A 446 4.96 34.58 17.07
C VAL A 446 5.06 33.65 15.85
N ILE A 447 4.51 34.06 14.71
CA ILE A 447 4.60 33.33 13.44
C ILE A 447 6.06 33.17 12.97
N TYR A 448 6.98 34.04 13.39
CA TYR A 448 8.40 33.94 13.05
C TYR A 448 9.03 32.59 13.43
N PHE A 449 8.54 31.94 14.49
CA PHE A 449 9.05 30.62 14.92
C PHE A 449 8.83 29.54 13.85
N LEU A 450 7.84 29.70 12.97
CA LEU A 450 7.55 28.79 11.84
C LEU A 450 8.62 28.82 10.74
N ARG A 451 9.58 29.77 10.75
CA ARG A 451 10.71 29.80 9.79
C ARG A 451 11.57 28.54 9.81
N SER A 452 11.62 27.87 10.97
CA SER A 452 12.49 26.71 11.22
C SER A 452 11.97 25.41 10.61
N VAL A 453 10.75 25.45 10.05
CA VAL A 453 10.04 24.28 9.50
C VAL A 453 10.71 23.73 8.24
N TYR A 454 11.15 24.60 7.32
CA TYR A 454 11.78 24.21 6.05
C TYR A 454 13.31 24.23 6.05
N THR A 455 13.95 24.55 7.19
CA THR A 455 15.42 24.70 7.27
C THR A 455 16.16 23.38 7.46
N TYR A 456 15.47 22.32 7.87
CA TYR A 456 16.06 21.01 8.17
C TYR A 456 16.37 20.17 6.92
N ASP A 457 15.65 20.38 5.80
CA ASP A 457 15.82 19.58 4.57
C ASP A 457 17.03 19.98 3.70
N ASN A 458 17.69 21.10 4.00
CA ASN A 458 18.78 21.62 3.17
C ASN A 458 20.16 21.08 3.53
N LEU A 459 20.32 20.33 4.62
CA LEU A 459 21.61 19.75 5.00
C LEU A 459 21.61 18.25 4.70
N ASP A 460 22.58 17.81 3.89
CA ASP A 460 22.89 16.38 3.80
C ASP A 460 23.45 15.86 5.14
N ALA A 461 23.60 14.54 5.27
CA ALA A 461 24.14 13.88 6.47
C ALA A 461 25.55 14.36 6.90
N ASN A 462 26.20 15.22 6.09
CA ASN A 462 27.51 15.81 6.32
C ASN A 462 27.47 17.35 6.51
N GLY A 463 26.29 17.96 6.61
CA GLY A 463 26.15 19.40 6.90
C GLY A 463 26.43 20.34 5.72
N LYS A 464 26.27 19.89 4.47
CA LYS A 464 26.41 20.75 3.27
C LYS A 464 25.05 21.08 2.62
N PRO A 465 24.88 22.29 2.04
CA PRO A 465 23.66 22.67 1.33
C PRO A 465 23.45 21.82 0.08
N LYS A 466 22.29 21.14 -0.03
CA LYS A 466 21.86 20.44 -1.25
C LYS A 466 21.65 21.45 -2.39
N PRO A 467 22.10 21.17 -3.64
CA PRO A 467 21.75 22.00 -4.78
C PRO A 467 20.24 21.89 -5.08
N PRO A 468 19.59 22.98 -5.56
CA PRO A 468 18.17 22.97 -5.86
C PRO A 468 17.84 21.90 -6.91
N SER A 469 16.83 21.08 -6.60
CA SER A 469 16.28 20.09 -7.52
C SER A 469 15.80 20.78 -8.81
N VAL A 470 16.38 20.40 -9.94
CA VAL A 470 15.90 20.81 -11.26
C VAL A 470 14.48 20.26 -11.44
N PRO A 471 13.47 21.09 -11.76
CA PRO A 471 12.11 20.61 -11.97
C PRO A 471 12.07 19.64 -13.17
N PRO A 472 11.20 18.61 -13.15
CA PRO A 472 10.98 17.78 -14.33
C PRO A 472 10.50 18.65 -15.49
N VAL A 473 11.10 18.47 -16.66
CA VAL A 473 10.69 19.16 -17.89
C VAL A 473 9.23 18.79 -18.21
N PRO A 474 8.35 19.75 -18.51
CA PRO A 474 6.98 19.45 -18.94
C PRO A 474 6.97 18.61 -20.22
N GLN A 475 6.30 17.45 -20.21
CA GLN A 475 6.08 16.59 -21.38
C GLN A 475 5.08 17.18 -22.40
N SER A 476 5.23 18.45 -22.75
CA SER A 476 4.44 19.10 -23.80
C SER A 476 5.36 19.89 -24.73
N MET A 477 6.37 19.22 -25.30
CA MET A 477 7.18 19.79 -26.38
C MET A 477 7.94 18.73 -27.22
N ASN A 478 7.30 17.59 -27.52
CA ASN A 478 7.82 16.59 -28.48
C ASN A 478 6.82 16.29 -29.63
N GLN A 479 5.92 17.23 -29.92
CA GLN A 479 5.26 17.29 -31.22
C GLN A 479 5.81 18.55 -31.90
N LEU A 480 6.34 18.39 -33.12
CA LEU A 480 7.03 19.38 -33.97
C LEU A 480 8.58 19.32 -33.91
N GLN A 481 9.14 18.18 -34.33
CA GLN A 481 10.42 18.18 -35.07
C GLN A 481 10.59 16.88 -35.89
N ASP A 482 9.57 16.57 -36.70
CA ASP A 482 9.74 15.76 -37.89
C ASP A 482 9.70 16.71 -39.09
N GLU A 483 10.87 17.24 -39.50
CA GLU A 483 11.11 17.63 -40.89
C GLU A 483 12.60 17.96 -41.10
N GLN A 484 13.18 17.29 -42.12
CA GLN A 484 14.43 17.59 -42.81
C GLN A 484 15.75 17.28 -42.08
N THR A 485 16.39 16.17 -42.47
CA THR A 485 17.63 16.26 -43.28
C THR A 485 18.00 14.91 -43.90
N ASP A 486 18.36 15.00 -45.18
CA ASP A 486 18.68 13.94 -46.11
C ASP A 486 19.97 13.17 -45.80
N GLY A 487 19.95 11.88 -46.18
CA GLY A 487 20.96 11.23 -47.02
C GLY A 487 22.40 11.10 -46.52
N TYR A 488 22.86 9.86 -46.32
CA TYR A 488 23.94 9.22 -47.10
C TYR A 488 24.11 7.79 -46.59
N GLY A 489 23.84 6.81 -47.46
CA GLY A 489 23.91 5.39 -47.13
C GLY A 489 25.32 4.82 -47.22
N TYR A 490 25.48 3.62 -46.67
CA TYR A 490 26.30 2.56 -47.28
C TYR A 490 25.64 1.21 -47.04
N GLN A 491 25.52 0.46 -48.13
CA GLN A 491 25.24 -0.97 -48.26
C GLN A 491 26.33 -1.77 -47.52
N THR A 492 26.18 -3.02 -47.07
CA THR A 492 25.88 -4.22 -47.87
C THR A 492 25.65 -5.43 -46.93
N GLU A 493 24.76 -6.32 -47.39
CA GLU A 493 24.83 -7.81 -47.33
C GLU A 493 24.90 -8.48 -45.95
N GLY A 494 24.00 -9.37 -45.53
CA GLY A 494 23.16 -10.29 -46.27
C GLY A 494 23.48 -11.71 -45.79
N TYR A 495 22.50 -12.40 -45.20
CA TYR A 495 22.22 -13.83 -45.41
C TYR A 495 20.81 -14.12 -44.90
N ASP A 496 19.88 -14.00 -45.84
CA ASP A 496 18.52 -14.52 -45.82
C ASP A 496 18.57 -16.04 -46.06
N THR A 497 17.70 -16.81 -45.40
CA THR A 497 16.97 -17.96 -46.00
C THR A 497 15.99 -18.49 -44.95
N ARG A 498 14.68 -18.18 -45.04
CA ARG A 498 13.66 -18.79 -45.93
C ARG A 498 13.40 -20.26 -45.57
N LEU A 499 12.19 -20.79 -45.40
CA LEU A 499 10.83 -20.55 -45.92
C LEU A 499 9.90 -21.41 -45.01
N THR A 500 8.57 -21.33 -44.94
CA THR A 500 7.56 -21.20 -46.01
C THR A 500 6.20 -21.00 -45.35
N ASN A 501 5.44 -20.01 -45.84
CA ASN A 501 3.98 -19.98 -45.74
C ASN A 501 3.37 -20.80 -46.88
N GLY A 502 2.26 -21.49 -46.61
CA GLY A 502 1.38 -22.10 -47.60
C GLY A 502 -0.05 -21.60 -47.38
N SER A 503 -0.48 -20.69 -48.25
CA SER A 503 -1.78 -20.01 -48.34
C SER A 503 -2.91 -20.91 -48.86
N TYR A 504 -4.16 -20.69 -48.42
CA TYR A 504 -5.35 -20.75 -49.31
C TYR A 504 -6.47 -19.78 -48.85
N GLN A 505 -7.11 -19.17 -49.85
CA GLN A 505 -7.96 -17.96 -49.80
C GLN A 505 -9.48 -18.22 -49.68
N HIS A 506 -10.15 -17.17 -49.17
CA HIS A 506 -11.43 -16.56 -49.59
C HIS A 506 -12.81 -17.09 -49.19
N GLY A 507 -13.60 -16.17 -48.61
CA GLY A 507 -15.07 -16.15 -48.59
C GLY A 507 -15.62 -14.96 -47.78
N TYR A 508 -16.10 -13.91 -48.45
CA TYR A 508 -16.57 -12.62 -47.92
C TYR A 508 -17.89 -12.66 -47.11
N GLY A 509 -17.98 -11.81 -46.08
CA GLY A 509 -19.07 -10.82 -45.98
C GLY A 509 -20.15 -10.98 -44.89
N ALA A 510 -20.01 -10.26 -43.77
CA ALA A 510 -21.08 -9.47 -43.13
C ALA A 510 -20.50 -8.57 -42.03
N THR A 511 -20.90 -7.30 -42.06
CA THR A 511 -20.40 -6.13 -41.31
C THR A 511 -20.88 -6.05 -39.86
N GLU A 512 -19.95 -5.64 -39.00
CA GLU A 512 -20.06 -4.69 -37.88
C GLU A 512 -20.99 -4.97 -36.68
N ALA A 513 -20.36 -5.35 -35.57
CA ALA A 513 -20.44 -4.62 -34.30
C ALA A 513 -19.15 -4.87 -33.50
N MET A 514 -18.05 -4.23 -33.91
CA MET A 514 -16.82 -4.19 -33.11
C MET A 514 -17.11 -3.38 -31.85
N THR A 515 -17.25 -4.08 -30.73
CA THR A 515 -17.24 -3.50 -29.39
C THR A 515 -15.86 -2.90 -29.17
N LEU A 516 -15.72 -1.60 -29.43
CA LEU A 516 -14.54 -0.82 -29.07
C LEU A 516 -14.44 -0.79 -27.54
N THR A 517 -13.73 -1.79 -27.03
CA THR A 517 -13.31 -1.92 -25.65
C THR A 517 -12.33 -0.79 -25.41
N VAL A 518 -12.74 0.24 -24.67
CA VAL A 518 -11.81 1.24 -24.15
C VAL A 518 -10.88 0.51 -23.20
N ILE A 519 -9.67 0.22 -23.66
CA ILE A 519 -8.58 -0.37 -22.88
C ILE A 519 -8.24 0.68 -21.82
N ALA A 520 -8.66 0.46 -20.58
CA ALA A 520 -8.05 1.12 -19.44
C ALA A 520 -6.55 0.84 -19.56
N GLU A 521 -5.69 1.88 -19.54
CA GLU A 521 -4.24 1.69 -19.51
C GLU A 521 -3.90 0.72 -18.38
N SER A 522 -3.67 -0.52 -18.78
CA SER A 522 -3.44 -1.60 -17.85
C SER A 522 -2.06 -1.37 -17.28
N TRP A 523 -1.88 -1.43 -15.96
CA TRP A 523 -0.54 -1.30 -15.37
C TRP A 523 0.43 -2.38 -15.90
N TYR A 524 -0.08 -3.43 -16.55
CA TYR A 524 0.67 -4.41 -17.33
C TYR A 524 1.47 -3.79 -18.49
N GLU A 525 1.08 -2.62 -19.01
CA GLU A 525 1.72 -1.94 -20.13
C GLU A 525 2.83 -0.96 -19.70
N LYS A 526 2.95 -0.64 -18.39
CA LYS A 526 3.98 0.27 -17.88
C LYS A 526 5.21 -0.51 -17.41
N PRO A 527 6.34 -0.45 -18.14
CA PRO A 527 7.54 -1.20 -17.80
C PRO A 527 8.14 -0.71 -16.47
N LEU A 528 8.56 -1.66 -15.63
CA LEU A 528 9.34 -1.37 -14.41
C LEU A 528 10.76 -0.89 -14.77
N PRO A 529 11.54 -0.34 -13.83
CA PRO A 529 12.98 -0.14 -14.06
C PRO A 529 13.69 -1.48 -14.33
N LYS A 530 14.78 -1.44 -15.10
CA LYS A 530 15.70 -2.57 -15.24
C LYS A 530 16.57 -2.70 -13.99
N PRO A 531 17.02 -3.92 -13.61
CA PRO A 531 17.95 -4.08 -12.49
C PRO A 531 19.26 -3.32 -12.76
N PRO A 532 19.76 -2.52 -11.81
CA PRO A 532 21.02 -1.81 -11.98
C PRO A 532 22.19 -2.79 -12.06
N VAL A 533 23.33 -2.33 -12.60
CA VAL A 533 24.60 -3.05 -12.55
C VAL A 533 25.48 -2.36 -11.49
N PRO A 534 25.85 -3.05 -10.39
CA PRO A 534 26.73 -2.46 -9.38
C PRO A 534 28.12 -2.14 -9.95
N SER A 535 28.84 -1.20 -9.34
CA SER A 535 30.24 -0.94 -9.72
C SER A 535 31.15 -2.09 -9.27
N LEU A 536 32.25 -2.28 -9.99
CA LEU A 536 33.29 -3.25 -9.61
C LEU A 536 33.85 -2.95 -8.21
N GLU A 537 34.11 -1.69 -7.90
CA GLU A 537 34.64 -1.25 -6.61
C GLU A 537 33.70 -1.65 -5.45
N HIS A 538 32.40 -1.34 -5.58
CA HIS A 538 31.40 -1.73 -4.58
C HIS A 538 31.35 -3.26 -4.41
N THR A 539 31.29 -3.98 -5.53
CA THR A 539 31.15 -5.44 -5.58
C THR A 539 32.32 -6.14 -4.88
N PHE A 540 33.55 -5.78 -5.24
CA PHE A 540 34.74 -6.42 -4.70
C PHE A 540 35.12 -5.92 -3.30
N SER A 541 34.74 -4.69 -2.93
CA SER A 541 34.85 -4.21 -1.55
C SER A 541 33.98 -5.06 -0.60
N ARG A 542 32.71 -5.25 -0.95
CA ARG A 542 31.78 -6.11 -0.21
C ARG A 542 32.18 -7.59 -0.24
N TYR A 543 32.64 -8.10 -1.38
CA TYR A 543 33.16 -9.47 -1.47
C TYR A 543 34.31 -9.71 -0.46
N LEU A 544 35.30 -8.81 -0.42
CA LEU A 544 36.40 -8.91 0.52
C LEU A 544 35.94 -8.77 1.98
N GLU A 545 34.92 -7.96 2.25
CA GLU A 545 34.30 -7.87 3.56
C GLU A 545 33.77 -9.23 4.03
N TYR A 546 32.96 -9.92 3.21
CA TYR A 546 32.44 -11.25 3.53
C TYR A 546 33.53 -12.32 3.56
N ALA A 547 34.46 -12.28 2.61
CA ALA A 547 35.59 -13.21 2.55
C ALA A 547 36.48 -13.12 3.81
N SER A 548 36.60 -11.93 4.42
CA SER A 548 37.37 -11.75 5.66
C SER A 548 36.78 -12.48 6.87
N VAL A 549 35.46 -12.72 6.88
CA VAL A 549 34.75 -13.44 7.95
C VAL A 549 34.95 -14.95 7.82
N VAL A 550 34.99 -15.45 6.58
CA VAL A 550 35.08 -16.88 6.26
C VAL A 550 36.53 -17.38 6.16
N ALA A 551 37.49 -16.47 5.95
CA ALA A 551 38.90 -16.81 5.81
C ALA A 551 39.44 -17.58 7.03
N LYS A 552 40.11 -18.70 6.77
CA LYS A 552 40.69 -19.55 7.83
C LYS A 552 41.92 -18.91 8.47
N ASN A 553 42.66 -18.11 7.71
CA ASN A 553 43.83 -17.39 8.16
C ASN A 553 44.08 -16.12 7.32
N GLN A 554 44.95 -15.25 7.84
CA GLN A 554 45.28 -13.97 7.21
C GLN A 554 45.98 -14.14 5.85
N GLU A 555 46.77 -15.19 5.67
CA GLU A 555 47.50 -15.46 4.43
C GLU A 555 46.54 -15.76 3.26
N GLN A 556 45.53 -16.60 3.49
CA GLN A 556 44.48 -16.90 2.52
C GLN A 556 43.75 -15.63 2.10
N PHE A 557 43.36 -14.78 3.06
CA PHE A 557 42.68 -13.51 2.77
C PHE A 557 43.56 -12.54 1.97
N LEU A 558 44.84 -12.40 2.33
CA LEU A 558 45.78 -11.53 1.60
C LEU A 558 46.00 -12.01 0.16
N LYS A 559 46.05 -13.33 -0.06
CA LYS A 559 46.15 -13.91 -1.41
C LYS A 559 44.92 -13.56 -2.25
N THR A 560 43.71 -13.78 -1.73
CA THR A 560 42.47 -13.40 -2.44
C THR A 560 42.39 -11.91 -2.69
N LYS A 561 42.85 -11.07 -1.74
CA LYS A 561 42.94 -9.62 -1.94
C LYS A 561 43.87 -9.23 -3.09
N GLU A 562 44.96 -9.96 -3.29
CA GLU A 562 45.86 -9.74 -4.44
C GLU A 562 45.21 -10.21 -5.75
N ASN A 563 44.56 -11.38 -5.75
CA ASN A 563 43.80 -11.88 -6.90
C ASN A 563 42.69 -10.90 -7.34
N VAL A 564 42.01 -10.25 -6.38
CA VAL A 564 41.02 -9.20 -6.67
C VAL A 564 41.66 -8.01 -7.37
N LYS A 565 42.84 -7.54 -6.92
CA LYS A 565 43.54 -6.43 -7.58
C LYS A 565 43.98 -6.81 -8.99
N GLU A 566 44.47 -8.02 -9.18
CA GLU A 566 44.84 -8.54 -10.51
C GLU A 566 43.62 -8.54 -11.44
N PHE A 567 42.49 -9.07 -10.98
CA PHE A 567 41.25 -9.05 -11.75
C PHE A 567 40.82 -7.62 -12.11
N LEU A 568 40.80 -6.70 -11.14
CA LEU A 568 40.42 -5.30 -11.38
C LEU A 568 41.35 -4.59 -12.35
N ARG A 569 42.64 -4.95 -12.41
CA ARG A 569 43.62 -4.38 -13.33
C ARG A 569 43.52 -4.96 -14.75
N ASP A 570 43.39 -6.29 -14.86
CA ASP A 570 43.65 -7.00 -16.12
C ASP A 570 42.39 -7.52 -16.83
N GLY A 571 41.23 -7.57 -16.15
CA GLY A 571 39.99 -8.14 -16.72
C GLY A 571 38.67 -7.53 -16.27
N GLY A 572 38.64 -6.80 -15.16
CA GLY A 572 37.41 -6.30 -14.53
C GLY A 572 36.58 -5.42 -15.45
N GLU A 573 37.19 -4.39 -16.03
CA GLU A 573 36.50 -3.44 -16.92
C GLU A 573 35.90 -4.13 -18.15
N LYS A 574 36.66 -5.05 -18.78
CA LYS A 574 36.20 -5.80 -19.96
C LYS A 574 34.94 -6.62 -19.68
N PHE A 575 34.85 -7.27 -18.52
CA PHE A 575 33.64 -8.05 -18.17
C PHE A 575 32.51 -7.15 -17.68
N GLN A 576 32.82 -6.05 -16.98
CA GLN A 576 31.83 -5.04 -16.59
C GLN A 576 31.13 -4.46 -17.82
N GLU A 577 31.88 -4.10 -18.85
CA GLU A 577 31.34 -3.60 -20.13
C GLU A 577 30.37 -4.60 -20.75
N LYS A 578 30.73 -5.89 -20.81
CA LYS A 578 29.83 -6.95 -21.32
C LYS A 578 28.52 -7.06 -20.51
N VAL A 579 28.57 -6.87 -19.18
CA VAL A 579 27.36 -6.88 -18.34
C VAL A 579 26.51 -5.62 -18.59
N LEU A 580 27.14 -4.46 -18.76
CA LEU A 580 26.47 -3.19 -19.07
C LEU A 580 25.79 -3.26 -20.45
N GLU A 581 26.48 -3.76 -21.48
CA GLU A 581 25.90 -4.01 -22.81
C GLU A 581 24.69 -4.94 -22.71
N LEU A 582 24.79 -6.02 -21.93
CA LEU A 582 23.68 -6.94 -21.71
C LEU A 582 22.50 -6.26 -21.00
N ALA A 583 22.77 -5.39 -20.02
CA ALA A 583 21.76 -4.63 -19.30
C ALA A 583 21.04 -3.60 -20.20
N GLU A 584 21.73 -3.06 -21.20
CA GLU A 584 21.13 -2.17 -22.21
C GLU A 584 20.17 -2.94 -23.14
N ILE A 585 20.56 -4.11 -23.64
CA ILE A 585 19.77 -4.86 -24.63
C ILE A 585 18.67 -5.75 -24.02
N THR A 586 18.83 -6.21 -22.78
CA THR A 586 17.85 -7.09 -22.11
C THR A 586 16.98 -6.34 -21.10
N PRO A 587 15.75 -6.79 -20.82
CA PRO A 587 14.94 -6.23 -19.73
C PRO A 587 15.51 -6.57 -18.34
N ASN A 588 16.24 -7.67 -18.23
CA ASN A 588 16.86 -8.13 -16.99
C ASN A 588 18.09 -8.98 -17.31
N TRP A 589 19.28 -8.44 -17.04
CA TRP A 589 20.56 -9.11 -17.27
C TRP A 589 20.83 -10.22 -16.23
N VAL A 590 20.30 -10.09 -15.01
CA VAL A 590 20.52 -11.03 -13.90
C VAL A 590 20.03 -12.44 -14.25
N ASN A 591 18.81 -12.56 -14.80
CA ASN A 591 18.21 -13.86 -15.13
C ASN A 591 18.98 -14.64 -16.20
N HIS A 592 19.82 -13.98 -17.01
CA HIS A 592 20.66 -14.65 -18.00
C HIS A 592 21.72 -15.54 -17.37
N PHE A 593 22.16 -15.20 -16.15
CA PHE A 593 23.18 -15.96 -15.43
C PHE A 593 22.56 -16.70 -14.25
N TRP A 594 21.82 -15.98 -13.39
CA TRP A 594 21.35 -16.50 -12.11
C TRP A 594 20.46 -17.74 -12.24
N LEU A 595 19.48 -17.74 -13.15
CA LEU A 595 18.57 -18.88 -13.30
C LEU A 595 19.31 -20.16 -13.68
N THR A 596 20.26 -20.01 -14.61
CA THR A 596 21.06 -21.12 -15.12
C THR A 596 22.01 -21.66 -14.05
N GLU A 597 22.79 -20.78 -13.39
CA GLU A 597 23.76 -21.19 -12.38
C GLU A 597 23.11 -21.69 -11.09
N MET A 598 21.99 -21.09 -10.66
CA MET A 598 21.33 -21.43 -9.40
C MET A 598 20.47 -22.70 -9.51
N TYR A 599 19.79 -22.93 -10.64
CA TYR A 599 18.83 -24.03 -10.76
C TYR A 599 19.12 -24.98 -11.92
N LEU A 600 19.32 -24.50 -13.15
CA LEU A 600 19.30 -25.37 -14.34
C LEU A 600 20.57 -26.21 -14.55
N LYS A 601 21.74 -25.67 -14.24
CA LYS A 601 23.03 -26.38 -14.33
C LYS A 601 23.31 -27.35 -13.19
N PRO A 602 22.94 -27.08 -11.93
CA PRO A 602 23.14 -28.06 -10.86
C PRO A 602 22.47 -29.41 -11.15
N ARG A 603 23.22 -30.50 -10.91
CA ARG A 603 22.82 -31.87 -11.30
C ARG A 603 22.33 -32.74 -10.14
N TYR A 604 22.27 -32.19 -8.93
CA TYR A 604 21.72 -32.87 -7.75
C TYR A 604 20.21 -33.16 -7.92
N PRO A 605 19.65 -34.15 -7.20
CA PRO A 605 18.21 -34.43 -7.26
C PRO A 605 17.36 -33.22 -6.87
N LEU A 606 16.20 -33.03 -7.53
CA LEU A 606 15.29 -31.94 -7.19
C LEU A 606 14.69 -32.04 -5.77
N PRO A 607 14.12 -33.18 -5.32
CA PRO A 607 13.57 -33.25 -3.98
C PRO A 607 14.62 -32.94 -2.94
N LEU A 608 14.24 -32.21 -1.89
CA LEU A 608 15.09 -31.74 -0.79
C LEU A 608 16.07 -30.62 -1.14
N TYR A 609 16.77 -30.71 -2.27
CA TYR A 609 17.83 -29.76 -2.63
C TYR A 609 17.30 -28.54 -3.39
N SER A 610 16.31 -28.73 -4.25
CA SER A 610 15.70 -27.66 -5.05
C SER A 610 14.22 -27.46 -4.79
N ASN A 611 13.48 -28.52 -4.42
CA ASN A 611 12.04 -28.42 -4.18
C ASN A 611 11.73 -28.05 -2.72
N PRO A 612 11.35 -26.80 -2.40
CA PRO A 612 10.80 -26.50 -1.10
C PRO A 612 9.37 -27.05 -0.97
N ALA A 613 8.94 -27.20 0.29
CA ALA A 613 7.57 -27.53 0.64
C ALA A 613 6.93 -26.39 1.43
N TYR A 614 5.70 -26.05 1.05
CA TYR A 614 4.85 -25.12 1.81
C TYR A 614 3.71 -25.91 2.45
N ILE A 615 3.69 -25.98 3.77
CA ILE A 615 2.77 -26.81 4.54
C ILE A 615 1.55 -25.97 4.91
N PHE A 616 0.37 -26.49 4.62
CA PHE A 616 -0.90 -25.87 4.96
C PHE A 616 -1.40 -26.33 6.31
N PRO A 617 -2.36 -25.63 6.93
CA PRO A 617 -3.02 -26.12 8.13
C PRO A 617 -3.64 -27.50 7.91
N LYS A 618 -3.40 -28.42 8.84
CA LYS A 618 -3.95 -29.78 8.79
C LYS A 618 -5.48 -29.74 8.77
N LYS A 619 -6.08 -30.55 7.90
CA LYS A 619 -7.55 -30.66 7.75
C LYS A 619 -8.08 -31.90 8.44
N GLU A 620 -9.24 -31.81 9.07
CA GLU A 620 -9.93 -32.97 9.61
C GLU A 620 -11.01 -33.43 8.64
N PHE A 621 -10.74 -34.51 7.89
CA PHE A 621 -11.72 -35.09 6.97
C PHE A 621 -12.66 -36.04 7.70
N LYS A 622 -13.97 -35.83 7.56
CA LYS A 622 -14.98 -36.69 8.21
C LYS A 622 -15.09 -38.05 7.54
N ASP A 623 -14.99 -38.05 6.21
CA ASP A 623 -15.08 -39.23 5.38
C ASP A 623 -14.30 -39.02 4.07
N PHE A 624 -14.35 -40.03 3.20
CA PHE A 624 -13.67 -39.99 1.91
C PHE A 624 -14.28 -38.96 0.93
N ASP A 625 -15.56 -38.62 1.08
CA ASP A 625 -16.22 -37.62 0.23
C ASP A 625 -15.75 -36.20 0.59
N ASP A 626 -15.56 -35.93 1.88
CA ASP A 626 -14.98 -34.68 2.40
C ASP A 626 -13.54 -34.48 1.90
N TYR A 627 -12.73 -35.55 1.90
CA TYR A 627 -11.38 -35.55 1.31
C TYR A 627 -11.36 -35.14 -0.17
N LEU A 628 -12.22 -35.76 -0.99
CA LEU A 628 -12.31 -35.41 -2.42
C LEU A 628 -12.94 -34.04 -2.67
N THR A 629 -13.83 -33.61 -1.78
CA THR A 629 -14.43 -32.28 -1.82
C THR A 629 -13.39 -31.20 -1.60
N PHE A 630 -12.53 -31.36 -0.58
CA PHE A 630 -11.40 -30.48 -0.34
C PHE A 630 -10.47 -30.41 -1.56
N ALA A 631 -10.09 -31.55 -2.13
CA ALA A 631 -9.27 -31.61 -3.35
C ALA A 631 -9.90 -30.84 -4.52
N ALA A 632 -11.21 -31.01 -4.76
CA ALA A 632 -11.92 -30.31 -5.82
C ALA A 632 -12.02 -28.80 -5.59
N HIS A 633 -12.23 -28.35 -4.35
CA HIS A 633 -12.23 -26.91 -4.01
C HIS A 633 -10.85 -26.29 -4.20
N MET A 634 -9.77 -26.96 -3.80
CA MET A 634 -8.41 -26.47 -4.00
C MET A 634 -8.06 -26.33 -5.49
N ILE A 635 -8.42 -27.33 -6.31
CA ILE A 635 -8.27 -27.23 -7.78
C ILE A 635 -9.04 -26.02 -8.32
N ARG A 636 -10.27 -25.82 -7.85
CA ARG A 636 -11.09 -24.68 -8.27
C ARG A 636 -10.48 -23.35 -7.86
N GLY A 637 -10.01 -23.20 -6.64
CA GLY A 637 -9.36 -21.98 -6.15
C GLY A 637 -8.11 -21.63 -6.96
N LEU A 638 -7.26 -22.62 -7.27
CA LEU A 638 -6.07 -22.42 -8.11
C LEU A 638 -6.43 -22.01 -9.53
N MET A 639 -7.44 -22.64 -10.14
CA MET A 639 -7.89 -22.28 -11.49
C MET A 639 -8.60 -20.92 -11.54
N ASP A 640 -9.29 -20.53 -10.48
CA ASP A 640 -9.90 -19.21 -10.37
C ASP A 640 -8.82 -18.13 -10.26
N PHE A 641 -7.79 -18.35 -9.44
CA PHE A 641 -6.61 -17.49 -9.38
C PHE A 641 -5.91 -17.38 -10.74
N LYS A 642 -5.70 -18.51 -11.43
CA LYS A 642 -5.15 -18.54 -12.80
C LYS A 642 -5.97 -17.68 -13.75
N SER A 643 -7.31 -17.79 -13.69
CA SER A 643 -8.22 -16.98 -14.50
C SER A 643 -8.01 -15.48 -14.25
N LEU A 644 -7.77 -15.05 -13.00
CA LEU A 644 -7.44 -13.65 -12.70
C LEU A 644 -6.13 -13.20 -13.35
N ILE A 645 -5.10 -14.06 -13.37
CA ILE A 645 -3.82 -13.77 -14.05
C ILE A 645 -4.02 -13.68 -15.57
N ASP A 646 -4.64 -14.70 -16.17
CA ASP A 646 -4.85 -14.81 -17.62
C ASP A 646 -5.65 -13.63 -18.19
N HIS A 647 -6.69 -13.20 -17.46
CA HIS A 647 -7.52 -12.06 -17.83
C HIS A 647 -6.96 -10.71 -17.39
N ARG A 648 -5.72 -10.66 -16.85
CA ARG A 648 -5.05 -9.43 -16.39
C ARG A 648 -5.85 -8.66 -15.34
N ARG A 649 -6.60 -9.37 -14.48
CA ARG A 649 -7.45 -8.81 -13.41
C ARG A 649 -6.85 -8.92 -12.01
N ALA A 650 -5.77 -9.68 -11.84
CA ALA A 650 -5.10 -9.80 -10.56
C ALA A 650 -4.52 -8.47 -10.09
N ASP A 651 -4.52 -8.23 -8.79
CA ASP A 651 -3.95 -7.02 -8.21
C ASP A 651 -2.43 -7.00 -8.33
N ARG A 652 -1.86 -5.82 -8.55
CA ARG A 652 -0.41 -5.65 -8.62
C ARG A 652 0.21 -5.74 -7.22
N ASP A 653 1.33 -6.45 -7.12
CA ASP A 653 2.15 -6.46 -5.90
C ASP A 653 2.96 -5.17 -5.76
N PHE A 654 3.24 -4.80 -4.50
CA PHE A 654 4.06 -3.64 -4.15
C PHE A 654 5.08 -4.02 -3.07
N VAL A 655 6.28 -3.42 -3.11
CA VAL A 655 7.33 -3.59 -2.09
C VAL A 655 6.79 -3.29 -0.70
N ASP A 656 6.05 -2.20 -0.64
CA ASP A 656 5.17 -1.82 0.44
C ASP A 656 3.99 -1.10 -0.24
N ARG A 657 2.76 -1.37 0.21
CA ARG A 657 1.58 -0.65 -0.30
C ARG A 657 1.70 0.86 -0.04
N GLU A 658 2.50 1.27 0.95
CA GLU A 658 2.76 2.67 1.27
C GLU A 658 3.81 3.33 0.36
N CYS A 659 4.95 2.67 0.08
CA CYS A 659 5.97 3.21 -0.83
C CYS A 659 5.49 3.27 -2.29
N SER A 660 4.37 2.62 -2.63
CA SER A 660 3.82 2.53 -3.99
C SER A 660 4.83 2.05 -5.05
N ILE A 661 5.94 1.41 -4.63
CA ILE A 661 6.95 0.86 -5.53
C ILE A 661 6.35 -0.43 -6.10
N PRO A 662 6.01 -0.43 -7.40
CA PRO A 662 5.36 -1.58 -7.98
C PRO A 662 6.34 -2.75 -8.12
N MET A 663 5.86 -3.96 -7.86
CA MET A 663 6.60 -5.18 -8.13
C MET A 663 6.24 -5.78 -9.49
N CYS A 664 7.14 -6.62 -9.98
CA CYS A 664 7.01 -7.39 -11.21
C CYS A 664 6.04 -8.55 -11.00
N MET A 665 5.11 -8.72 -11.93
CA MET A 665 4.08 -9.76 -11.93
C MET A 665 4.39 -10.91 -12.90
N ASN A 666 5.50 -10.86 -13.64
CA ASN A 666 5.87 -11.84 -14.67
C ASN A 666 6.03 -13.28 -14.12
N GLN A 667 6.31 -13.46 -12.83
CA GLN A 667 6.41 -14.79 -12.23
C GLN A 667 5.03 -15.49 -12.16
N TYR A 668 3.94 -14.75 -11.94
CA TYR A 668 2.58 -15.30 -11.91
C TYR A 668 2.18 -15.90 -13.26
N ASP A 669 2.53 -15.24 -14.36
CA ASP A 669 2.26 -15.71 -15.74
C ASP A 669 2.92 -17.05 -16.08
N ARG A 670 3.95 -17.44 -15.32
CA ARG A 670 4.76 -18.64 -15.54
C ARG A 670 4.45 -19.74 -14.56
N LEU A 671 3.92 -19.40 -13.39
CA LEU A 671 3.76 -20.30 -12.25
C LEU A 671 2.99 -21.58 -12.57
N LEU A 672 1.90 -21.45 -13.34
CA LEU A 672 1.00 -22.56 -13.72
C LEU A 672 1.13 -22.95 -15.20
N THR A 673 2.17 -22.49 -15.88
CA THR A 673 2.41 -22.77 -17.31
C THR A 673 3.82 -23.26 -17.60
N SER A 674 4.61 -23.54 -16.56
CA SER A 674 6.01 -23.96 -16.70
C SER A 674 6.23 -25.38 -16.22
N TYR A 675 7.19 -26.05 -16.84
CA TYR A 675 7.66 -27.39 -16.50
C TYR A 675 9.18 -27.45 -16.64
N ARG A 676 9.88 -28.05 -15.67
CA ARG A 676 11.34 -28.18 -15.72
C ARG A 676 11.74 -29.54 -16.29
N GLU A 677 12.18 -29.55 -17.54
CA GLU A 677 12.59 -30.77 -18.22
C GLU A 677 14.07 -31.07 -18.01
N ALA A 678 14.38 -32.32 -17.64
CA ALA A 678 15.75 -32.77 -17.47
C ALA A 678 16.48 -32.86 -18.82
N HIS A 679 17.66 -32.24 -18.90
CA HIS A 679 18.57 -32.31 -20.04
C HIS A 679 19.99 -32.54 -19.57
N THR A 680 20.83 -33.20 -20.38
CA THR A 680 22.22 -33.50 -20.00
C THR A 680 23.01 -32.20 -19.83
N GLY A 681 23.64 -32.02 -18.67
CA GLY A 681 24.47 -30.85 -18.36
C GLY A 681 23.71 -29.60 -17.91
N GLU A 682 22.58 -29.26 -18.54
CA GLU A 682 21.74 -28.11 -18.19
C GLU A 682 20.28 -28.41 -18.48
N ASP A 683 19.39 -28.29 -17.49
CA ASP A 683 17.95 -28.46 -17.63
C ASP A 683 17.31 -27.30 -18.42
N ILE A 684 16.11 -27.52 -18.95
CA ILE A 684 15.35 -26.49 -19.66
C ILE A 684 14.02 -26.21 -18.98
N LEU A 685 13.63 -24.94 -18.94
CA LEU A 685 12.29 -24.54 -18.51
C LEU A 685 11.38 -24.42 -19.73
N VAL A 686 10.42 -25.34 -19.85
CA VAL A 686 9.45 -25.36 -20.94
C VAL A 686 8.18 -24.64 -20.51
N ARG A 687 7.63 -23.84 -21.42
CA ARG A 687 6.39 -23.09 -21.18
C ARG A 687 5.29 -23.58 -22.11
N THR A 688 4.15 -23.91 -21.53
CA THR A 688 2.93 -24.32 -22.26
C THR A 688 2.08 -23.09 -22.56
N PRO A 689 1.65 -22.86 -23.82
CA PRO A 689 0.73 -21.78 -24.16
C PRO A 689 -0.62 -21.93 -23.46
N VAL A 690 -1.28 -20.81 -23.16
CA VAL A 690 -2.65 -20.81 -22.63
C VAL A 690 -3.61 -21.30 -23.72
N GLY A 691 -4.39 -22.33 -23.41
CA GLY A 691 -5.30 -22.99 -24.34
C GLY A 691 -6.79 -22.77 -24.01
N GLU A 692 -7.64 -23.15 -24.96
CA GLU A 692 -9.10 -23.27 -24.73
C GLU A 692 -9.44 -24.47 -23.85
N ASP A 693 -8.70 -25.57 -24.03
CA ASP A 693 -8.80 -26.79 -23.24
C ASP A 693 -7.57 -26.91 -22.33
N GLU A 694 -7.81 -27.07 -21.03
CA GLU A 694 -6.75 -27.18 -20.03
C GLU A 694 -7.02 -28.38 -19.12
N HIS A 695 -5.95 -29.09 -18.76
CA HIS A 695 -6.01 -30.26 -17.88
C HIS A 695 -4.99 -30.16 -16.74
N VAL A 696 -5.30 -30.82 -15.64
CA VAL A 696 -4.36 -31.00 -14.51
C VAL A 696 -3.96 -32.47 -14.43
N MET A 697 -2.75 -32.70 -13.92
CA MET A 697 -2.24 -34.05 -13.69
C MET A 697 -2.63 -34.51 -12.29
N VAL A 698 -3.10 -35.75 -12.14
CA VAL A 698 -3.48 -36.36 -10.87
C VAL A 698 -2.62 -37.60 -10.63
N MET A 699 -1.89 -37.61 -9.52
CA MET A 699 -1.15 -38.76 -9.01
C MET A 699 -1.98 -39.47 -7.93
N CYS A 700 -2.26 -40.76 -8.12
CA CYS A 700 -2.94 -41.58 -7.12
C CYS A 700 -2.37 -43.00 -7.15
N GLN A 701 -1.95 -43.51 -5.98
CA GLN A 701 -1.31 -44.82 -5.84
C GLN A 701 -0.19 -45.07 -6.87
N LYS A 702 0.72 -44.09 -7.03
CA LYS A 702 1.90 -44.13 -7.92
C LYS A 702 1.54 -44.17 -9.42
N GLN A 703 0.28 -43.93 -9.78
CA GLN A 703 -0.22 -43.85 -11.16
C GLN A 703 -0.56 -42.42 -11.52
N ALA A 704 -0.31 -42.05 -12.77
CA ALA A 704 -0.59 -40.71 -13.30
C ALA A 704 -1.83 -40.71 -14.20
N PHE A 705 -2.70 -39.72 -13.99
CA PHE A 705 -3.90 -39.45 -14.77
C PHE A 705 -3.94 -37.99 -15.17
N THR A 706 -4.74 -37.65 -16.17
CA THR A 706 -5.11 -36.27 -16.46
C THR A 706 -6.62 -36.10 -16.35
N ILE A 707 -7.04 -34.97 -15.79
CA ILE A 707 -8.45 -34.57 -15.71
C ILE A 707 -8.61 -33.22 -16.38
N ALA A 708 -9.72 -33.03 -17.08
CA ALA A 708 -10.04 -31.74 -17.65
C ALA A 708 -10.44 -30.77 -16.53
N VAL A 709 -10.02 -29.51 -16.64
CA VAL A 709 -10.45 -28.41 -15.75
C VAL A 709 -11.08 -27.27 -16.53
N LYS A 710 -10.77 -27.15 -17.83
CA LYS A 710 -11.34 -26.18 -18.74
C LYS A 710 -11.61 -26.84 -20.09
N ILE A 711 -12.79 -26.64 -20.65
CA ILE A 711 -13.19 -27.15 -21.97
C ILE A 711 -13.86 -26.03 -22.76
N HIS A 712 -13.46 -25.83 -24.02
CA HIS A 712 -13.96 -24.78 -24.91
C HIS A 712 -13.97 -23.38 -24.23
N GLY A 713 -12.92 -23.06 -23.49
CA GLY A 713 -12.82 -21.77 -22.80
C GLY A 713 -13.53 -21.71 -21.43
N GLN A 714 -14.38 -22.67 -21.07
CA GLN A 714 -15.18 -22.65 -19.84
C GLN A 714 -14.59 -23.55 -18.74
N LEU A 715 -14.55 -23.03 -17.52
CA LEU A 715 -13.99 -23.73 -16.36
C LEU A 715 -15.01 -24.69 -15.73
N LEU A 716 -14.70 -25.99 -15.71
CA LEU A 716 -15.61 -27.08 -15.32
C LEU A 716 -16.09 -26.99 -13.86
N SER A 717 -17.39 -27.16 -13.62
CA SER A 717 -18.06 -27.12 -12.30
C SER A 717 -17.32 -27.91 -11.20
N PHE A 718 -17.51 -27.51 -9.94
CA PHE A 718 -16.99 -28.29 -8.80
C PHE A 718 -17.43 -29.77 -8.90
N SER A 719 -18.70 -30.01 -9.20
CA SER A 719 -19.27 -31.36 -9.30
C SER A 719 -18.63 -32.19 -10.41
N GLU A 720 -18.28 -31.58 -11.54
CA GLU A 720 -17.58 -32.24 -12.66
C GLU A 720 -16.13 -32.59 -12.32
N ILE A 721 -15.40 -31.69 -11.63
CA ILE A 721 -14.05 -31.98 -11.14
C ILE A 721 -14.09 -33.09 -10.08
N ARG A 722 -14.99 -33.00 -9.11
CA ARG A 722 -15.16 -34.03 -8.06
C ARG A 722 -15.51 -35.40 -8.65
N HIS A 723 -16.37 -35.43 -9.67
CA HIS A 723 -16.69 -36.65 -10.39
C HIS A 723 -15.44 -37.28 -11.01
N GLN A 724 -14.63 -36.50 -11.74
CA GLN A 724 -13.38 -36.98 -12.31
C GLN A 724 -12.40 -37.50 -11.24
N LEU A 725 -12.25 -36.80 -10.11
CA LEU A 725 -11.38 -37.25 -9.01
C LEU A 725 -11.83 -38.59 -8.41
N THR A 726 -13.14 -38.77 -8.22
CA THR A 726 -13.71 -40.04 -7.75
C THR A 726 -13.35 -41.18 -8.70
N ARG A 727 -13.49 -40.93 -10.01
CA ARG A 727 -13.15 -41.90 -11.06
C ARG A 727 -11.65 -42.21 -11.09
N VAL A 728 -10.78 -41.22 -10.83
CA VAL A 728 -9.32 -41.45 -10.72
C VAL A 728 -9.02 -42.44 -9.60
N VAL A 729 -9.59 -42.24 -8.41
CA VAL A 729 -9.38 -43.15 -7.27
C VAL A 729 -9.88 -44.56 -7.59
N ASP A 730 -11.08 -44.69 -8.17
CA ASP A 730 -11.64 -45.98 -8.54
C ASP A 730 -10.77 -46.71 -9.57
N MET A 731 -10.30 -45.98 -10.59
CA MET A 731 -9.42 -46.53 -11.63
C MET A 731 -8.06 -46.94 -11.07
N ALA A 732 -7.47 -46.14 -10.18
CA ALA A 732 -6.21 -46.45 -9.53
C ALA A 732 -6.30 -47.74 -8.70
N LYS A 733 -7.34 -47.87 -7.86
CA LYS A 733 -7.60 -49.07 -7.04
C LYS A 733 -7.78 -50.33 -7.90
N ASN A 734 -8.59 -50.24 -8.96
CA ASN A 734 -8.83 -51.38 -9.86
C ASN A 734 -7.58 -51.83 -10.63
N ARG A 735 -6.64 -50.90 -10.88
CA ARG A 735 -5.40 -51.17 -11.62
C ARG A 735 -4.24 -51.65 -10.75
N ASN A 736 -4.35 -51.49 -9.43
CA ASN A 736 -3.25 -51.78 -8.50
C ASN A 736 -2.80 -53.26 -8.55
N GLY A 737 -3.67 -54.18 -9.01
CA GLY A 737 -3.34 -55.60 -9.22
C GLY A 737 -2.50 -55.95 -10.46
N TYR A 738 -2.10 -54.98 -11.30
CA TYR A 738 -1.45 -55.22 -12.60
C TYR A 738 0.07 -54.88 -12.67
N ASN A 739 0.83 -54.96 -11.56
CA ASN A 739 2.26 -54.59 -11.51
C ASN A 739 2.54 -53.18 -12.04
N VAL A 740 1.98 -52.16 -11.37
CA VAL A 740 2.20 -50.75 -11.70
C VAL A 740 3.69 -50.39 -11.55
N VAL A 741 4.32 -49.89 -12.62
CA VAL A 741 5.68 -49.35 -12.58
C VAL A 741 5.61 -47.87 -12.20
N PRO A 742 6.28 -47.43 -11.12
CA PRO A 742 6.21 -46.05 -10.63
C PRO A 742 7.10 -45.10 -11.46
N ILE A 743 6.64 -44.71 -12.65
CA ILE A 743 7.41 -43.88 -13.60
C ILE A 743 7.86 -42.55 -13.00
N ALA A 744 7.05 -41.99 -12.11
CA ALA A 744 7.37 -40.80 -11.32
C ALA A 744 8.75 -40.82 -10.64
N GLY A 745 9.25 -42.01 -10.27
CA GLY A 745 10.59 -42.17 -9.68
C GLY A 745 11.73 -41.68 -10.56
N ALA A 746 11.50 -41.55 -11.88
CA ALA A 746 12.48 -40.99 -12.80
C ALA A 746 12.77 -39.50 -12.55
N THR A 747 11.88 -38.79 -11.85
CA THR A 747 12.02 -37.37 -11.50
C THR A 747 12.69 -37.13 -10.15
N ALA A 748 12.85 -38.18 -9.33
CA ALA A 748 13.27 -38.09 -7.94
C ALA A 748 14.80 -38.21 -7.74
N GLY A 749 15.53 -38.71 -8.74
CA GLY A 749 16.98 -38.87 -8.69
C GLY A 749 17.75 -37.70 -9.33
N GLY A 750 19.03 -37.93 -9.59
CA GLY A 750 19.93 -36.94 -10.18
C GLY A 750 19.53 -36.56 -11.60
N ARG A 751 19.74 -35.29 -11.96
CA ARG A 751 19.18 -34.70 -13.19
C ARG A 751 19.70 -35.35 -14.47
N ASP A 752 20.95 -35.80 -14.50
CA ASP A 752 21.51 -36.48 -15.69
C ASP A 752 20.90 -37.88 -15.90
N ASN A 753 20.57 -38.58 -14.80
CA ASN A 753 19.88 -39.85 -14.88
C ASN A 753 18.42 -39.66 -15.33
N ALA A 754 17.75 -38.60 -14.86
CA ALA A 754 16.43 -38.21 -15.35
C ALA A 754 16.46 -37.87 -16.84
N ALA A 755 17.47 -37.12 -17.30
CA ALA A 755 17.67 -36.80 -18.71
C ALA A 755 17.89 -38.07 -19.55
N ALA A 756 18.72 -39.01 -19.08
CA ALA A 756 18.96 -40.28 -19.75
C ALA A 756 17.69 -41.15 -19.83
N PHE A 757 16.89 -41.18 -18.76
CA PHE A 757 15.61 -41.87 -18.72
C PHE A 757 14.65 -41.30 -19.77
N TRP A 758 14.43 -39.97 -19.76
CA TRP A 758 13.51 -39.32 -20.69
C TRP A 758 13.98 -39.40 -22.15
N THR A 759 15.28 -39.29 -22.40
CA THR A 759 15.87 -39.52 -23.74
C THR A 759 15.48 -40.89 -24.29
N THR A 760 15.56 -41.92 -23.46
CA THR A 760 15.19 -43.30 -23.85
C THR A 760 13.67 -43.47 -23.97
N ALA A 761 12.91 -42.91 -23.04
CA ALA A 761 11.46 -43.02 -22.99
C ALA A 761 10.78 -42.40 -24.23
N LYS A 762 11.26 -41.23 -24.67
CA LYS A 762 10.70 -40.44 -25.79
C LYS A 762 10.89 -41.09 -27.17
N ILE A 763 11.64 -42.19 -27.27
CA ILE A 763 11.75 -42.98 -28.50
C ILE A 763 10.42 -43.67 -28.85
N ASP A 764 9.65 -44.10 -27.84
CA ASP A 764 8.34 -44.71 -28.06
C ASP A 764 7.24 -43.63 -28.19
N PRO A 765 6.43 -43.65 -29.27
CA PRO A 765 5.38 -42.64 -29.48
C PRO A 765 4.33 -42.56 -28.36
N LEU A 766 4.01 -43.68 -27.70
CA LEU A 766 3.03 -43.70 -26.59
C LEU A 766 3.58 -42.96 -25.36
N ASN A 767 4.87 -43.15 -25.07
CA ASN A 767 5.55 -42.46 -23.98
C ASN A 767 5.66 -40.96 -24.28
N GLN A 768 5.97 -40.61 -25.54
CA GLN A 768 6.04 -39.23 -25.97
C GLN A 768 4.69 -38.51 -25.80
N GLU A 769 3.58 -39.15 -26.19
CA GLU A 769 2.24 -38.60 -25.98
C GLU A 769 1.93 -38.40 -24.49
N SER A 770 2.20 -39.41 -23.65
CA SER A 770 1.97 -39.32 -22.21
C SER A 770 2.84 -38.24 -21.56
N PHE A 771 4.11 -38.13 -21.96
CA PHE A 771 5.02 -37.09 -21.46
C PHE A 771 4.57 -35.70 -21.89
N ALA A 772 4.14 -35.51 -23.14
CA ALA A 772 3.60 -34.24 -23.61
C ALA A 772 2.35 -33.83 -22.81
N ARG A 773 1.50 -34.78 -22.42
CA ARG A 773 0.36 -34.52 -21.52
C ARG A 773 0.82 -34.08 -20.12
N VAL A 774 1.87 -34.67 -19.57
CA VAL A 774 2.45 -34.22 -18.29
C VAL A 774 2.97 -32.79 -18.41
N GLN A 775 3.80 -32.52 -19.41
CA GLN A 775 4.42 -31.21 -19.66
C GLN A 775 3.38 -30.11 -19.90
N ASN A 776 2.28 -30.43 -20.57
CA ASN A 776 1.20 -29.49 -20.87
C ASN A 776 0.16 -29.33 -19.74
N SER A 777 0.31 -30.06 -18.61
CA SER A 777 -0.63 -29.94 -17.49
C SER A 777 -0.37 -28.66 -16.67
N ILE A 778 -1.44 -28.03 -16.19
CA ILE A 778 -1.36 -26.73 -15.50
C ILE A 778 -0.65 -26.83 -14.15
N PHE A 779 -1.00 -27.86 -13.36
CA PHE A 779 -0.32 -28.26 -12.13
C PHE A 779 -0.57 -29.75 -11.86
N ASN A 780 0.16 -30.31 -10.90
CA ASN A 780 -0.02 -31.68 -10.43
C ASN A 780 -0.76 -31.70 -9.08
N ILE A 781 -1.66 -32.66 -8.89
CA ILE A 781 -2.29 -32.97 -7.60
C ILE A 781 -1.98 -34.41 -7.20
N CYS A 782 -1.50 -34.60 -5.98
CA CYS A 782 -1.13 -35.89 -5.42
C CYS A 782 -2.16 -36.30 -4.37
N LEU A 783 -3.01 -37.26 -4.73
CA LEU A 783 -4.00 -37.86 -3.84
C LEU A 783 -3.37 -39.06 -3.10
N ASP A 784 -2.88 -38.80 -1.89
CA ASP A 784 -2.27 -39.81 -1.03
C ASP A 784 -3.36 -40.47 -0.19
N VAL A 785 -4.02 -41.46 -0.79
CA VAL A 785 -5.15 -42.19 -0.20
C VAL A 785 -4.75 -43.28 0.80
N ASP A 786 -3.48 -43.69 0.78
CA ASP A 786 -2.95 -44.69 1.69
C ASP A 786 -2.42 -43.98 2.96
N PRO A 787 -2.87 -44.37 4.17
CA PRO A 787 -2.48 -43.71 5.41
C PRO A 787 -0.98 -43.87 5.69
N CYS A 788 -0.38 -42.87 6.32
CA CYS A 788 1.03 -42.85 6.69
C CYS A 788 1.20 -42.74 8.21
N ASP A 789 1.51 -43.85 8.87
CA ASP A 789 1.65 -43.92 10.34
C ASP A 789 2.84 -43.10 10.89
N LYS A 790 3.73 -42.60 10.02
CA LYS A 790 4.85 -41.74 10.42
C LYS A 790 4.42 -40.32 10.78
N ILE A 791 3.26 -39.85 10.31
CA ILE A 791 2.86 -38.45 10.48
C ILE A 791 2.21 -38.25 11.85
N ILE A 792 3.01 -37.83 12.83
CA ILE A 792 2.58 -37.64 14.22
C ILE A 792 2.79 -36.21 14.74
N SER A 793 3.67 -35.42 14.12
CA SER A 793 3.89 -34.01 14.41
C SER A 793 4.03 -33.19 13.12
N GLN A 794 4.06 -31.86 13.27
CA GLN A 794 4.26 -30.96 12.14
C GLN A 794 5.61 -31.20 11.44
N SER A 795 6.68 -31.54 12.15
CA SER A 795 7.97 -31.88 11.53
C SER A 795 7.84 -33.05 10.55
N GLU A 796 6.97 -34.02 10.85
CA GLU A 796 6.69 -35.14 9.96
C GLU A 796 5.73 -34.80 8.82
N GLU A 797 4.85 -33.81 8.99
CA GLU A 797 4.04 -33.24 7.91
C GLU A 797 4.95 -32.60 6.86
N GLY A 798 5.96 -31.82 7.28
CA GLY A 798 6.93 -31.20 6.36
C GLY A 798 7.73 -32.22 5.55
N GLN A 799 8.23 -33.29 6.18
CA GLN A 799 8.89 -34.41 5.50
C GLN A 799 7.96 -35.12 4.50
N PHE A 800 6.68 -35.30 4.87
CA PHE A 800 5.70 -35.93 4.00
C PHE A 800 5.43 -35.12 2.72
N ILE A 801 5.32 -33.79 2.84
CA ILE A 801 5.13 -32.92 1.66
C ILE A 801 6.43 -32.86 0.82
N LEU A 802 7.60 -32.75 1.45
CA LEU A 802 8.91 -32.67 0.76
C LEU A 802 9.24 -33.91 -0.08
N HIS A 803 9.03 -35.11 0.48
CA HIS A 803 9.52 -36.35 -0.13
C HIS A 803 8.65 -37.59 0.14
N GLY A 804 7.52 -37.46 0.83
CA GLY A 804 6.55 -38.56 1.03
C GLY A 804 7.12 -39.81 1.69
N TYR A 805 8.19 -39.69 2.50
CA TYR A 805 8.93 -40.81 3.12
C TYR A 805 9.51 -41.86 2.16
N GLY A 806 9.89 -41.45 0.95
CA GLY A 806 10.56 -42.35 0.01
C GLY A 806 9.59 -43.32 -0.69
N SER A 807 10.15 -44.37 -1.29
CA SER A 807 9.47 -45.29 -2.20
C SER A 807 8.49 -46.25 -1.53
N ASN A 808 8.72 -46.53 -0.25
CA ASN A 808 7.89 -47.41 0.57
C ASN A 808 6.53 -46.78 0.93
N TYR A 809 6.42 -45.46 0.86
CA TYR A 809 5.21 -44.70 1.15
C TYR A 809 4.76 -43.93 -0.11
N SER A 810 4.50 -42.63 0.02
CA SER A 810 3.92 -41.77 -1.02
C SER A 810 4.96 -41.00 -1.84
N GLY A 811 6.26 -41.19 -1.60
CA GLY A 811 7.31 -40.45 -2.30
C GLY A 811 7.34 -40.67 -3.82
N LEU A 812 6.83 -41.80 -4.30
CA LEU A 812 6.64 -42.09 -5.73
C LEU A 812 5.26 -41.71 -6.27
N ASN A 813 4.39 -41.14 -5.43
CA ASN A 813 3.13 -40.51 -5.83
C ASN A 813 3.32 -39.00 -6.04
N ARG A 814 4.46 -38.61 -6.64
CA ARG A 814 4.92 -37.24 -6.88
C ARG A 814 5.51 -37.11 -8.28
N TRP A 815 5.63 -35.89 -8.78
CA TRP A 815 6.32 -35.58 -10.03
C TRP A 815 7.17 -34.31 -9.85
N PHE A 816 8.41 -34.46 -9.42
CA PHE A 816 9.26 -33.38 -8.90
C PHE A 816 9.67 -32.31 -9.91
N GLU A 817 9.51 -32.60 -11.20
CA GLU A 817 9.75 -31.68 -12.32
C GLU A 817 8.58 -30.72 -12.58
N HIS A 818 7.41 -30.98 -11.97
CA HIS A 818 6.25 -30.11 -12.08
C HIS A 818 6.38 -28.92 -11.13
N THR A 819 6.09 -27.71 -11.63
CA THR A 819 6.25 -26.46 -10.88
C THR A 819 5.45 -26.43 -9.59
N ILE A 820 4.18 -26.82 -9.65
CA ILE A 820 3.28 -26.87 -8.49
C ILE A 820 2.74 -28.28 -8.35
N GLN A 821 2.98 -28.87 -7.18
CA GLN A 821 2.39 -30.15 -6.79
C GLN A 821 1.57 -29.96 -5.51
N LEU A 822 0.25 -29.99 -5.62
CA LEU A 822 -0.66 -29.96 -4.48
C LEU A 822 -0.77 -31.37 -3.90
N VAL A 823 -0.26 -31.56 -2.68
CA VAL A 823 -0.28 -32.85 -1.99
C VAL A 823 -1.41 -32.86 -0.97
N ILE A 824 -2.23 -33.91 -0.98
CA ILE A 824 -3.35 -34.09 -0.04
C ILE A 824 -3.36 -35.53 0.47
N GLY A 825 -2.94 -35.69 1.73
CA GLY A 825 -3.00 -36.95 2.49
C GLY A 825 -4.38 -37.21 3.07
N ILE A 826 -4.78 -38.47 3.10
CA ILE A 826 -6.05 -38.91 3.68
C ILE A 826 -6.16 -38.62 5.19
N ASP A 827 -5.03 -38.42 5.86
CA ASP A 827 -4.90 -38.08 7.28
C ASP A 827 -5.10 -36.59 7.56
N GLY A 828 -5.33 -35.77 6.53
CA GLY A 828 -5.46 -34.32 6.66
C GLY A 828 -4.22 -33.52 6.28
N THR A 829 -3.06 -34.17 6.13
CA THR A 829 -1.80 -33.49 5.85
C THR A 829 -1.81 -32.97 4.41
N ASN A 830 -1.60 -31.67 4.22
CA ASN A 830 -1.72 -31.04 2.91
C ASN A 830 -0.73 -29.87 2.74
N GLY A 831 -0.39 -29.56 1.49
CA GLY A 831 0.62 -28.55 1.17
C GLY A 831 1.05 -28.57 -0.29
N LEU A 832 2.04 -27.75 -0.62
CA LEU A 832 2.67 -27.70 -1.94
C LEU A 832 4.09 -28.25 -1.88
N CYS A 833 4.45 -29.11 -2.83
CA CYS A 833 5.84 -29.37 -3.20
C CYS A 833 6.14 -28.61 -4.50
N ILE A 834 7.18 -27.78 -4.49
CA ILE A 834 7.34 -26.70 -5.48
C ILE A 834 8.64 -26.90 -6.25
N GLU A 835 8.64 -26.74 -7.59
CA GLU A 835 9.88 -26.57 -8.36
C GLU A 835 10.26 -25.08 -8.41
N HIS A 836 11.43 -24.75 -7.85
CA HIS A 836 11.77 -23.39 -7.45
C HIS A 836 12.35 -22.52 -8.58
N SER A 837 12.73 -23.12 -9.72
CA SER A 837 13.34 -22.39 -10.84
C SER A 837 12.39 -21.34 -11.45
N VAL A 838 11.08 -21.50 -11.30
CA VAL A 838 10.06 -20.64 -11.94
C VAL A 838 9.77 -19.36 -11.16
N ALA A 839 9.55 -19.48 -9.84
CA ALA A 839 9.05 -18.39 -9.00
C ALA A 839 9.67 -18.41 -7.60
N GLU A 840 9.67 -17.25 -6.94
CA GLU A 840 10.03 -17.11 -5.53
C GLU A 840 8.85 -17.43 -4.60
N GLY A 841 9.15 -17.68 -3.32
CA GLY A 841 8.17 -18.16 -2.33
C GLY A 841 6.92 -17.28 -2.20
N ILE A 842 7.07 -15.95 -2.12
CA ILE A 842 5.92 -15.04 -1.89
C ILE A 842 4.87 -15.09 -3.00
N VAL A 843 5.28 -15.32 -4.25
CA VAL A 843 4.39 -15.45 -5.42
C VAL A 843 3.55 -16.73 -5.30
N ILE A 844 4.19 -17.82 -4.89
CA ILE A 844 3.54 -19.12 -4.70
C ILE A 844 2.57 -19.07 -3.52
N ILE A 845 2.98 -18.43 -2.41
CA ILE A 845 2.17 -18.32 -1.20
C ILE A 845 0.91 -17.53 -1.47
N LYS A 846 0.98 -16.38 -2.17
CA LYS A 846 -0.23 -15.63 -2.52
C LYS A 846 -1.24 -16.45 -3.33
N MET A 847 -0.77 -17.26 -4.28
CA MET A 847 -1.63 -18.19 -5.01
C MET A 847 -2.24 -19.24 -4.07
N ALA A 848 -1.43 -19.82 -3.18
CA ALA A 848 -1.85 -20.84 -2.25
C ALA A 848 -2.87 -20.33 -1.22
N GLU A 849 -2.62 -19.16 -0.61
CA GLU A 849 -3.52 -18.49 0.32
C GLU A 849 -4.85 -18.16 -0.37
N TYR A 850 -4.83 -17.68 -1.62
CA TYR A 850 -6.04 -17.47 -2.40
C TYR A 850 -6.88 -18.75 -2.51
N ALA A 851 -6.24 -19.88 -2.84
CA ALA A 851 -6.93 -21.16 -2.93
C ALA A 851 -7.46 -21.66 -1.58
N LEU A 852 -6.72 -21.44 -0.49
CA LEU A 852 -7.17 -21.77 0.88
C LEU A 852 -8.37 -20.92 1.31
N HIS A 853 -8.37 -19.61 1.04
CA HIS A 853 -9.52 -18.75 1.30
C HIS A 853 -10.73 -19.17 0.46
N TYR A 854 -10.51 -19.48 -0.83
CA TYR A 854 -11.56 -20.00 -1.70
C TYR A 854 -12.19 -21.28 -1.11
N GLU A 855 -11.37 -22.24 -0.69
CA GLU A 855 -11.87 -23.47 -0.06
C GLU A 855 -12.65 -23.17 1.22
N LYS A 856 -12.12 -22.33 2.11
CA LYS A 856 -12.79 -21.93 3.36
C LYS A 856 -14.13 -21.25 3.13
N GLU A 857 -14.26 -20.43 2.09
CA GLU A 857 -15.49 -19.75 1.71
C GLU A 857 -16.54 -20.69 1.08
N GLN A 858 -16.10 -21.73 0.37
CA GLN A 858 -17.00 -22.71 -0.25
C GLN A 858 -17.38 -23.85 0.71
N SER A 859 -16.53 -24.13 1.69
CA SER A 859 -16.75 -25.15 2.71
C SER A 859 -18.04 -24.85 3.50
N GLY A 860 -18.91 -25.85 3.63
CA GLY A 860 -20.19 -25.74 4.35
C GLY A 860 -21.38 -25.17 3.54
N LYS A 861 -21.17 -24.68 2.31
CA LYS A 861 -22.30 -24.31 1.43
C LYS A 861 -22.92 -25.58 0.81
N LYS A 862 -24.24 -25.75 0.91
CA LYS A 862 -24.97 -26.84 0.24
C LYS A 862 -24.84 -26.68 -1.28
N GLN A 863 -24.02 -27.50 -1.90
CA GLN A 863 -23.90 -27.55 -3.36
C GLN A 863 -25.00 -28.48 -3.90
N LEU A 864 -25.96 -27.89 -4.62
CA LEU A 864 -27.21 -28.56 -5.05
C LEU A 864 -27.17 -29.07 -6.50
N THR A 865 -26.05 -28.94 -7.20
CA THR A 865 -25.95 -29.26 -8.63
C THR A 865 -25.17 -30.56 -8.87
N GLU A 866 -25.82 -31.54 -9.48
CA GLU A 866 -25.15 -32.73 -10.02
C GLU A 866 -24.22 -32.36 -11.19
N ALA A 867 -23.23 -33.22 -11.46
CA ALA A 867 -22.33 -33.04 -12.60
C ALA A 867 -23.10 -33.18 -13.92
N THR A 868 -23.19 -32.07 -14.68
CA THR A 868 -23.83 -32.04 -16.00
C THR A 868 -23.03 -32.87 -17.01
N LEU A 869 -21.70 -32.73 -16.99
CA LEU A 869 -20.78 -33.49 -17.84
C LEU A 869 -20.09 -34.62 -17.04
N LYS A 870 -20.32 -35.88 -17.44
CA LYS A 870 -19.64 -37.04 -16.86
C LYS A 870 -18.41 -37.39 -17.70
N ILE A 871 -17.33 -36.64 -17.49
CA ILE A 871 -16.05 -36.83 -18.17
C ILE A 871 -15.25 -37.88 -17.41
N ASP A 872 -14.72 -38.88 -18.11
CA ASP A 872 -13.80 -39.86 -17.51
C ASP A 872 -12.35 -39.33 -17.55
N PRO A 873 -11.57 -39.54 -16.48
CA PRO A 873 -10.15 -39.18 -16.44
C PRO A 873 -9.32 -40.04 -17.40
N MET A 874 -8.27 -39.47 -17.98
CA MET A 874 -7.39 -40.18 -18.91
C MET A 874 -6.16 -40.74 -18.17
N PRO A 875 -5.97 -42.06 -18.10
CA PRO A 875 -4.78 -42.64 -17.50
C PRO A 875 -3.58 -42.57 -18.44
N LEU A 876 -2.44 -42.09 -17.94
CA LEU A 876 -1.19 -42.06 -18.70
C LEU A 876 -0.58 -43.46 -18.76
N ARG A 877 -0.08 -43.84 -19.94
CA ARG A 877 0.42 -45.20 -20.21
C ARG A 877 1.86 -45.15 -20.66
N TRP A 878 2.64 -46.11 -20.16
CA TRP A 878 4.07 -46.13 -20.38
C TRP A 878 4.53 -47.51 -20.83
N ARG A 879 5.38 -47.55 -21.85
CA ARG A 879 6.16 -48.73 -22.24
C ARG A 879 7.56 -48.59 -21.68
N VAL A 880 7.90 -49.49 -20.76
CA VAL A 880 9.17 -49.46 -20.03
C VAL A 880 10.07 -50.54 -20.59
N THR A 881 11.23 -50.14 -21.09
CA THR A 881 12.28 -51.08 -21.52
C THR A 881 13.14 -51.51 -20.32
N PRO A 882 13.87 -52.63 -20.39
CA PRO A 882 14.78 -53.05 -19.32
C PRO A 882 15.79 -51.97 -18.92
N THR A 883 16.36 -51.25 -19.89
CA THR A 883 17.30 -50.14 -19.65
C THR A 883 16.64 -48.99 -18.90
N MET A 884 15.41 -48.62 -19.26
CA MET A 884 14.65 -47.60 -18.52
C MET A 884 14.40 -48.04 -17.08
N LYS A 885 14.09 -49.33 -16.88
CA LYS A 885 13.80 -49.89 -15.55
C LYS A 885 15.04 -49.87 -14.64
N GLU A 886 16.22 -50.17 -15.17
CA GLU A 886 17.49 -50.09 -14.43
C GLU A 886 17.78 -48.67 -13.95
N ILE A 887 17.70 -47.67 -14.85
CA ILE A 887 17.87 -46.25 -14.50
C ILE A 887 16.84 -45.83 -13.44
N LEU A 888 15.57 -46.22 -13.62
CA LEU A 888 14.50 -45.92 -12.69
C LEU A 888 14.79 -46.48 -11.29
N ASP A 889 15.18 -47.74 -11.20
CA ASP A 889 15.45 -48.41 -9.91
C ASP A 889 16.65 -47.78 -9.19
N ASP A 890 17.68 -47.37 -9.91
CA ASP A 890 18.82 -46.68 -9.31
C ASP A 890 18.48 -45.27 -8.84
N GLN A 891 17.64 -44.54 -9.58
CA GLN A 891 17.12 -43.24 -9.12
C GLN A 891 16.25 -43.38 -7.86
N ILE A 892 15.41 -44.42 -7.78
CA ILE A 892 14.57 -44.68 -6.60
C ILE A 892 15.45 -45.00 -5.38
N LYS A 893 16.48 -45.84 -5.53
CA LYS A 893 17.42 -46.14 -4.44
C LYS A 893 18.15 -44.89 -3.94
N ALA A 894 18.58 -44.02 -4.87
CA ALA A 894 19.23 -42.76 -4.52
C ALA A 894 18.27 -41.83 -3.77
N PHE A 895 17.03 -41.71 -4.25
CA PHE A 895 15.98 -40.93 -3.61
C PHE A 895 15.71 -41.41 -2.18
N ASP A 896 15.54 -42.71 -1.97
CA ASP A 896 15.30 -43.28 -0.63
C ASP A 896 16.44 -42.95 0.34
N LYS A 897 17.69 -43.06 -0.12
CA LYS A 897 18.86 -42.68 0.68
C LYS A 897 18.80 -41.21 1.10
N HIS A 898 18.45 -40.30 0.19
CA HIS A 898 18.37 -38.86 0.50
C HIS A 898 17.19 -38.51 1.40
N ALA A 899 16.04 -39.15 1.19
CA ALA A 899 14.84 -38.99 2.01
C ALA A 899 15.09 -39.46 3.45
N ASP A 900 15.73 -40.61 3.63
CA ASP A 900 16.05 -41.15 4.96
C ASP A 900 17.10 -40.31 5.70
N ASP A 901 18.00 -39.65 4.96
CA ASP A 901 19.08 -38.83 5.52
C ASP A 901 18.64 -37.42 5.95
N LEU A 902 17.43 -36.97 5.61
CA LEU A 902 16.93 -35.66 6.05
C LEU A 902 16.53 -35.68 7.53
N GLU A 903 17.04 -34.72 8.31
CA GLU A 903 16.52 -34.32 9.61
C GLU A 903 15.76 -33.00 9.42
N LEU A 904 14.52 -32.91 9.91
CA LEU A 904 13.70 -31.69 9.87
C LEU A 904 13.04 -31.50 11.24
N ASP A 905 13.13 -30.30 11.80
CA ASP A 905 12.47 -29.92 13.04
C ASP A 905 11.72 -28.60 12.88
N CYS A 906 10.40 -28.65 13.07
CA CYS A 906 9.51 -27.50 13.04
C CYS A 906 9.30 -26.97 14.46
N ILE A 907 9.91 -25.82 14.75
CA ILE A 907 10.01 -25.26 16.09
C ILE A 907 9.09 -24.05 16.19
N HIS A 908 8.20 -24.10 17.18
CA HIS A 908 7.28 -23.01 17.53
C HIS A 908 7.86 -22.21 18.69
N PHE A 909 8.43 -21.07 18.37
CA PHE A 909 8.90 -20.12 19.38
C PHE A 909 7.73 -19.21 19.79
N ARG A 910 7.23 -19.40 21.01
CA ARG A 910 6.03 -18.70 21.53
C ARG A 910 6.31 -17.71 22.66
N ASP A 911 7.58 -17.49 23.00
CA ASP A 911 7.94 -16.54 24.05
C ASP A 911 7.66 -15.09 23.60
N PHE A 912 7.87 -14.81 22.31
CA PHE A 912 7.47 -13.57 21.67
C PHE A 912 7.50 -13.67 20.13
N GLY A 913 6.93 -12.67 19.45
CA GLY A 913 6.98 -12.54 18.00
C GLY A 913 7.33 -11.12 17.52
N LYS A 914 6.80 -10.77 16.35
CA LYS A 914 7.06 -9.51 15.64
C LYS A 914 6.84 -8.26 16.51
N GLU A 915 5.78 -8.24 17.32
CA GLU A 915 5.40 -7.06 18.12
C GLU A 915 6.47 -6.73 19.16
N LYS A 916 6.97 -7.76 19.86
CA LYS A 916 8.03 -7.61 20.85
C LYS A 916 9.32 -7.15 20.21
N ILE A 917 9.74 -7.77 19.10
CA ILE A 917 11.01 -7.41 18.44
C ILE A 917 11.01 -5.95 17.99
N LYS A 918 9.90 -5.47 17.40
CA LYS A 918 9.77 -4.03 17.08
C LYS A 918 9.89 -3.14 18.29
N SER A 919 9.32 -3.55 19.43
CA SER A 919 9.43 -2.75 20.66
C SER A 919 10.90 -2.57 21.07
N LEU A 920 11.78 -3.52 20.71
CA LEU A 920 13.23 -3.45 20.91
C LEU A 920 13.95 -2.54 19.89
N GLN A 921 13.22 -1.93 18.95
CA GLN A 921 13.72 -1.05 17.88
C GLN A 921 14.71 -1.74 16.92
N VAL A 922 14.46 -3.02 16.61
CA VAL A 922 15.22 -3.80 15.64
C VAL A 922 14.24 -4.35 14.59
N SER A 923 14.69 -4.46 13.33
CA SER A 923 13.93 -5.16 12.29
C SER A 923 13.67 -6.62 12.71
N PRO A 924 12.43 -7.13 12.67
CA PRO A 924 12.12 -8.52 13.02
C PRO A 924 12.97 -9.54 12.25
N ASP A 925 13.17 -9.29 10.96
CA ASP A 925 13.96 -10.15 10.10
C ASP A 925 15.46 -10.12 10.48
N GLY A 926 16.03 -8.91 10.57
CA GLY A 926 17.43 -8.73 10.99
C GLY A 926 17.72 -9.28 12.38
N PHE A 927 16.75 -9.23 13.30
CA PHE A 927 16.87 -9.84 14.63
C PHE A 927 17.01 -11.36 14.57
N ILE A 928 16.18 -12.04 13.77
CA ILE A 928 16.22 -13.50 13.62
C ILE A 928 17.50 -13.91 12.88
N GLN A 929 17.89 -13.18 11.84
CA GLN A 929 19.16 -13.38 11.13
C GLN A 929 20.36 -13.35 12.07
N LEU A 930 20.48 -12.30 12.88
CA LEU A 930 21.56 -12.18 13.86
C LEU A 930 21.47 -13.23 14.97
N SER A 931 20.26 -13.64 15.36
CA SER A 931 20.06 -14.75 16.31
C SER A 931 20.60 -16.08 15.75
N MET A 932 20.41 -16.34 14.47
CA MET A 932 20.98 -17.51 13.79
C MET A 932 22.50 -17.45 13.72
N GLN A 933 23.09 -16.27 13.48
CA GLN A 933 24.55 -16.10 13.50
C GLN A 933 25.13 -16.38 14.90
N LEU A 934 24.48 -15.87 15.96
CA LEU A 934 24.88 -16.14 17.34
C LEU A 934 24.74 -17.63 17.69
N ALA A 935 23.64 -18.27 17.30
CA ALA A 935 23.42 -19.70 17.51
C ALA A 935 24.48 -20.55 16.79
N HIS A 936 24.80 -20.21 15.54
CA HIS A 936 25.84 -20.89 14.77
C HIS A 936 27.21 -20.74 15.45
N PHE A 937 27.56 -19.52 15.88
CA PHE A 937 28.82 -19.26 16.57
C PHE A 937 28.93 -20.03 17.89
N ARG A 938 27.84 -20.10 18.68
CA ARG A 938 27.79 -20.86 19.94
C ARG A 938 28.00 -22.36 19.74
N MET A 939 27.47 -22.92 18.66
CA MET A 939 27.56 -24.35 18.39
C MET A 939 28.89 -24.75 17.75
N HIS A 940 29.41 -23.92 16.85
CA HIS A 940 30.52 -24.29 15.96
C HIS A 940 31.79 -23.48 16.20
N GLY A 941 31.74 -22.39 16.97
CA GLY A 941 32.87 -21.52 17.30
C GLY A 941 33.31 -20.58 16.17
N HIS A 942 32.58 -20.54 15.06
CA HIS A 942 32.86 -19.68 13.91
C HIS A 942 31.57 -19.33 13.16
N LEU A 943 31.63 -18.28 12.33
CA LEU A 943 30.59 -17.95 11.38
C LEU A 943 30.88 -18.62 10.03
N VAL A 944 29.84 -18.77 9.22
CA VAL A 944 29.88 -19.36 7.89
C VAL A 944 29.19 -18.43 6.91
N SER A 945 29.53 -18.55 5.62
CA SER A 945 28.78 -17.86 4.58
C SER A 945 27.30 -18.22 4.67
N THR A 946 26.47 -17.20 4.78
CA THR A 946 25.03 -17.33 5.03
C THR A 946 24.29 -16.76 3.84
N TYR A 947 23.27 -17.50 3.40
CA TYR A 947 22.35 -17.08 2.34
C TYR A 947 21.03 -16.64 2.94
N GLU A 948 20.56 -15.46 2.55
CA GLU A 948 19.20 -14.97 2.79
C GLU A 948 18.62 -14.40 1.50
N SER A 949 17.44 -14.89 1.12
CA SER A 949 16.78 -14.47 -0.12
C SER A 949 16.23 -13.05 -0.03
N ALA A 950 16.69 -12.14 -0.91
CA ALA A 950 16.21 -10.77 -1.01
C ALA A 950 15.48 -10.50 -2.33
N SER A 951 14.17 -10.21 -2.28
CA SER A 951 13.42 -9.97 -3.53
C SER A 951 13.85 -8.68 -4.24
N ILE A 952 14.17 -8.81 -5.53
CA ILE A 952 14.47 -7.69 -6.43
C ILE A 952 13.33 -7.44 -7.43
N ARG A 953 12.10 -7.90 -7.10
CA ARG A 953 10.91 -7.74 -7.95
C ARG A 953 10.49 -6.30 -8.22
N ARG A 954 11.08 -5.31 -7.56
CA ARG A 954 10.94 -3.89 -7.96
C ARG A 954 11.46 -3.60 -9.37
N TYR A 955 12.26 -4.51 -9.93
CA TYR A 955 12.78 -4.44 -11.30
C TYR A 955 12.04 -5.41 -12.25
N GLN A 956 12.08 -5.12 -13.55
CA GLN A 956 11.53 -6.00 -14.58
C GLN A 956 12.09 -7.41 -14.45
N CYS A 957 11.21 -8.41 -14.50
CA CYS A 957 11.55 -9.83 -14.36
C CYS A 957 12.41 -10.17 -13.12
N GLY A 958 12.41 -9.32 -12.08
CA GLY A 958 13.22 -9.56 -10.88
C GLY A 958 12.86 -10.86 -10.17
N ARG A 959 13.90 -11.57 -9.72
CA ARG A 959 13.83 -12.72 -8.80
C ARG A 959 14.41 -12.28 -7.46
N VAL A 960 15.57 -12.80 -7.09
CA VAL A 960 16.19 -12.56 -5.79
C VAL A 960 17.68 -12.22 -5.93
N ASP A 961 18.21 -11.55 -4.92
CA ASP A 961 19.64 -11.45 -4.62
C ASP A 961 19.90 -12.07 -3.23
N ASN A 962 21.14 -12.07 -2.76
CA ASN A 962 21.55 -12.73 -1.53
C ASN A 962 22.02 -11.74 -0.44
N ILE A 963 21.27 -11.65 0.67
CA ILE A 963 21.71 -10.94 1.88
C ILE A 963 22.66 -11.84 2.66
N ARG A 964 23.84 -11.31 2.98
CA ARG A 964 24.89 -12.05 3.70
C ARG A 964 24.98 -11.54 5.14
N SER A 965 24.33 -12.27 6.05
CA SER A 965 24.25 -11.91 7.48
C SER A 965 25.58 -12.10 8.24
N ALA A 966 26.52 -12.87 7.69
CA ALA A 966 27.84 -13.10 8.28
C ALA A 966 28.81 -11.95 7.94
N THR A 967 28.65 -10.82 8.63
CA THR A 967 29.48 -9.61 8.47
C THR A 967 30.59 -9.52 9.52
N PRO A 968 31.66 -8.72 9.30
CA PRO A 968 32.67 -8.45 10.32
C PRO A 968 32.09 -7.89 11.62
N GLU A 969 31.09 -7.02 11.52
CA GLU A 969 30.36 -6.44 12.66
C GLU A 969 29.66 -7.53 13.45
N THR A 970 28.97 -8.45 12.76
CA THR A 970 28.34 -9.63 13.39
C THR A 970 29.39 -10.52 14.07
N LEU A 971 30.52 -10.79 13.41
CA LEU A 971 31.61 -11.59 13.98
C LEU A 971 32.19 -10.97 15.26
N ASN A 972 32.36 -9.64 15.26
CA ASN A 972 32.85 -8.92 16.43
C ASN A 972 31.86 -9.01 17.60
N TRP A 973 30.57 -8.88 17.31
CA TRP A 973 29.51 -8.99 18.33
C TRP A 973 29.40 -10.41 18.91
N VAL A 974 29.29 -11.45 18.08
CA VAL A 974 29.07 -12.83 18.58
C VAL A 974 30.23 -13.34 19.44
N ARG A 975 31.47 -12.86 19.20
CA ARG A 975 32.64 -13.17 20.03
C ARG A 975 32.54 -12.63 21.45
N VAL A 976 31.81 -11.53 21.64
CA VAL A 976 31.72 -10.79 22.91
C VAL A 976 30.44 -11.13 23.67
N MET A 977 29.38 -11.58 22.98
CA MET A 977 28.06 -11.84 23.56
C MET A 977 28.11 -12.75 24.81
N ASP A 978 28.87 -13.85 24.75
CA ASP A 978 28.98 -14.83 25.85
C ASP A 978 30.20 -14.60 26.77
N ASP A 979 31.02 -13.59 26.48
CA ASP A 979 32.19 -13.27 27.32
C ASP A 979 31.73 -12.61 28.63
N LYS A 980 32.05 -13.23 29.75
CA LYS A 980 31.68 -12.75 31.10
C LYS A 980 32.53 -11.57 31.55
N THR A 981 33.66 -11.31 30.90
CA THR A 981 34.56 -10.19 31.24
C THR A 981 34.08 -8.86 30.63
N LYS A 982 33.11 -8.92 29.72
CA LYS A 982 32.63 -7.80 28.91
C LYS A 982 31.33 -7.22 29.47
N SER A 983 31.19 -5.90 29.47
CA SER A 983 30.03 -5.22 30.04
C SER A 983 28.77 -5.41 29.17
N SER A 984 27.59 -5.34 29.79
CA SER A 984 26.31 -5.40 29.05
C SER A 984 26.16 -4.25 28.05
N GLU A 985 26.74 -3.08 28.34
CA GLU A 985 26.76 -1.93 27.41
C GLU A 985 27.63 -2.21 26.18
N GLU A 986 28.83 -2.80 26.36
CA GLU A 986 29.72 -3.15 25.24
C GLU A 986 29.07 -4.19 24.33
N LYS A 987 28.40 -5.20 24.91
CA LYS A 987 27.64 -6.23 24.17
C LYS A 987 26.52 -5.60 23.35
N LEU A 988 25.73 -4.70 23.96
CA LEU A 988 24.62 -4.04 23.29
C LEU A 988 25.10 -3.13 22.15
N LYS A 989 26.18 -2.38 22.37
CA LYS A 989 26.77 -1.54 21.33
C LYS A 989 27.17 -2.34 20.10
N LEU A 990 27.91 -3.44 20.28
CA LEU A 990 28.33 -4.30 19.17
C LEU A 990 27.13 -4.95 18.47
N PHE A 991 26.09 -5.33 19.22
CA PHE A 991 24.83 -5.82 18.62
C PHE A 991 24.17 -4.75 17.75
N GLN A 992 24.09 -3.51 18.21
CA GLN A 992 23.50 -2.40 17.44
C GLN A 992 24.30 -2.11 16.16
N GLU A 993 25.63 -2.20 16.21
CA GLU A 993 26.50 -2.11 15.03
C GLU A 993 26.19 -3.23 14.03
N ALA A 994 26.08 -4.48 14.48
CA ALA A 994 25.70 -5.63 13.65
C ALA A 994 24.28 -5.48 13.06
N ALA A 995 23.30 -5.03 13.85
CA ALA A 995 21.92 -4.80 13.40
C ALA A 995 21.82 -3.67 12.36
N THR A 996 22.56 -2.58 12.58
CA THR A 996 22.65 -1.48 11.62
C THR A 996 23.28 -1.96 10.32
N LYS A 997 24.34 -2.78 10.42
CA LYS A 997 24.99 -3.35 9.25
C LYS A 997 24.06 -4.27 8.46
N GLN A 998 23.32 -5.14 9.14
CA GLN A 998 22.32 -6.01 8.50
C GLN A 998 21.30 -5.17 7.71
N ALA A 999 20.77 -4.11 8.31
CA ALA A 999 19.81 -3.22 7.63
C ALA A 999 20.40 -2.54 6.38
N ILE A 1000 21.67 -2.15 6.40
CA ILE A 1000 22.37 -1.60 5.23
C ILE A 1000 22.45 -2.65 4.12
N VAL A 1001 22.92 -3.87 4.44
CA VAL A 1001 23.04 -4.97 3.47
C VAL A 1001 21.68 -5.32 2.88
N THR A 1002 20.64 -5.49 3.72
CA THR A 1002 19.27 -5.72 3.25
C THR A 1002 18.82 -4.66 2.25
N LYS A 1003 19.06 -3.37 2.56
CA LYS A 1003 18.68 -2.26 1.67
C LYS A 1003 19.45 -2.27 0.35
N GLU A 1004 20.75 -2.55 0.36
CA GLU A 1004 21.58 -2.68 -0.84
C GLU A 1004 21.04 -3.81 -1.74
N ASN A 1005 20.78 -4.99 -1.17
CA ASN A 1005 20.28 -6.14 -1.91
C ASN A 1005 18.92 -5.90 -2.56
N ILE A 1006 17.93 -5.42 -1.79
CA ILE A 1006 16.58 -5.17 -2.35
C ILE A 1006 16.59 -4.06 -3.40
N THR A 1007 17.55 -3.12 -3.36
CA THR A 1007 17.74 -2.06 -4.38
C THR A 1007 18.64 -2.49 -5.55
N GLY A 1008 18.95 -3.79 -5.69
CA GLY A 1008 19.72 -4.30 -6.82
C GLY A 1008 21.23 -4.02 -6.75
N TYR A 1009 21.73 -3.56 -5.59
CA TYR A 1009 23.16 -3.36 -5.31
C TYR A 1009 23.77 -4.51 -4.50
N GLY A 1010 23.07 -5.65 -4.42
CA GLY A 1010 23.64 -6.91 -3.97
C GLY A 1010 24.76 -7.38 -4.90
N ILE A 1011 25.69 -8.17 -4.36
CA ILE A 1011 26.91 -8.53 -5.09
C ILE A 1011 26.85 -9.91 -5.73
N ASP A 1012 26.04 -10.83 -5.22
CA ASP A 1012 26.08 -12.24 -5.62
C ASP A 1012 25.65 -12.41 -7.08
N ASN A 1013 24.60 -11.70 -7.52
CA ASN A 1013 24.17 -11.68 -8.92
C ASN A 1013 25.26 -11.13 -9.86
N HIS A 1014 25.95 -10.07 -9.43
CA HIS A 1014 27.00 -9.44 -10.22
C HIS A 1014 28.25 -10.33 -10.29
N LEU A 1015 28.67 -10.89 -9.17
CA LEU A 1015 29.77 -11.85 -9.08
C LEU A 1015 29.50 -13.12 -9.90
N CYS A 1016 28.26 -13.61 -9.90
CA CYS A 1016 27.81 -14.72 -10.74
C CYS A 1016 28.01 -14.39 -12.23
N ALA A 1017 27.58 -13.21 -12.68
CA ALA A 1017 27.76 -12.78 -14.06
C ALA A 1017 29.24 -12.66 -14.45
N LEU A 1018 30.05 -11.97 -13.64
CA LEU A 1018 31.49 -11.80 -13.89
C LEU A 1018 32.24 -13.13 -13.93
N SER A 1019 31.96 -14.04 -12.98
CA SER A 1019 32.57 -15.37 -12.95
C SER A 1019 32.17 -16.21 -14.17
N THR A 1020 30.89 -16.18 -14.54
CA THR A 1020 30.38 -16.91 -15.72
C THR A 1020 31.00 -16.40 -17.02
N LEU A 1021 31.09 -15.08 -17.18
CA LEU A 1021 31.73 -14.45 -18.35
C LEU A 1021 33.23 -14.77 -18.41
N SER A 1022 33.91 -14.79 -17.26
CA SER A 1022 35.32 -15.16 -17.19
C SER A 1022 35.55 -16.64 -17.54
N SER A 1023 34.72 -17.53 -17.02
CA SER A 1023 34.73 -18.96 -17.36
C SER A 1023 34.46 -19.19 -18.86
N ALA A 1024 33.45 -18.53 -19.42
CA ALA A 1024 33.12 -18.62 -20.85
C ALA A 1024 34.25 -18.07 -21.74
N ALA A 1025 34.90 -16.97 -21.36
CA ALA A 1025 36.05 -16.42 -22.08
C ALA A 1025 37.24 -17.38 -22.07
N ALA A 1026 37.51 -18.07 -20.96
CA ALA A 1026 38.56 -19.08 -20.87
C ALA A 1026 38.24 -20.30 -21.76
N GLN A 1027 36.99 -20.78 -21.74
CA GLN A 1027 36.54 -21.88 -22.61
C GLN A 1027 36.65 -21.55 -24.10
N ARG A 1028 36.35 -20.30 -24.48
CA ARG A 1028 36.50 -19.79 -25.85
C ARG A 1028 37.95 -19.44 -26.24
N LYS A 1029 38.91 -19.58 -25.31
CA LYS A 1029 40.31 -19.20 -25.49
C LYS A 1029 40.51 -17.70 -25.79
N GLU A 1030 39.60 -16.84 -25.32
CA GLU A 1030 39.75 -15.38 -25.33
C GLU A 1030 40.74 -14.90 -24.25
N ILE A 1031 40.89 -15.69 -23.19
CA ILE A 1031 41.89 -15.55 -22.11
C ILE A 1031 42.53 -16.92 -21.86
N GLU A 1032 43.75 -16.96 -21.30
CA GLU A 1032 44.49 -18.22 -21.08
C GLU A 1032 43.80 -19.13 -20.06
N LYS A 1033 43.33 -18.56 -18.96
CA LYS A 1033 42.59 -19.25 -17.89
C LYS A 1033 41.56 -18.31 -17.25
N GLN A 1034 40.59 -18.87 -16.52
CA GLN A 1034 39.71 -18.07 -15.66
C GLN A 1034 40.53 -17.37 -14.58
N PHE A 1035 40.14 -16.15 -14.20
CA PHE A 1035 40.88 -15.38 -13.19
C PHE A 1035 40.87 -16.09 -11.84
N ASP A 1036 42.00 -16.04 -11.14
CA ASP A 1036 42.23 -16.81 -9.90
C ASP A 1036 41.28 -16.39 -8.76
N VAL A 1037 40.76 -15.16 -8.78
CA VAL A 1037 39.74 -14.69 -7.82
C VAL A 1037 38.46 -15.54 -7.83
N PHE A 1038 38.11 -16.15 -8.95
CA PHE A 1038 36.90 -16.98 -9.10
C PHE A 1038 37.16 -18.48 -8.92
N THR A 1039 38.41 -18.87 -8.65
CA THR A 1039 38.81 -20.27 -8.53
C THR A 1039 39.61 -20.58 -7.27
N ASP A 1040 40.04 -19.56 -6.53
CA ASP A 1040 40.74 -19.76 -5.25
C ASP A 1040 39.82 -20.39 -4.18
N GLN A 1041 40.45 -20.98 -3.16
CA GLN A 1041 39.71 -21.67 -2.11
C GLN A 1041 38.78 -20.75 -1.32
N LEU A 1042 39.13 -19.46 -1.16
CA LEU A 1042 38.31 -18.54 -0.39
C LEU A 1042 37.04 -18.16 -1.16
N TRP A 1043 37.11 -18.06 -2.48
CA TRP A 1043 35.94 -17.94 -3.34
C TRP A 1043 34.99 -19.12 -3.16
N VAL A 1044 35.52 -20.36 -3.20
CA VAL A 1044 34.72 -21.57 -2.96
C VAL A 1044 34.06 -21.52 -1.59
N ASP A 1045 34.83 -21.18 -0.54
CA ASP A 1045 34.31 -21.11 0.83
C ASP A 1045 33.26 -19.97 1.00
N THR A 1046 33.41 -18.86 0.27
CA THR A 1046 32.50 -17.69 0.33
C THR A 1046 31.23 -17.89 -0.50
N MET A 1047 31.29 -18.62 -1.62
CA MET A 1047 30.15 -18.92 -2.49
C MET A 1047 29.43 -20.22 -2.11
N ARG A 1048 29.90 -20.90 -1.07
CA ARG A 1048 29.26 -22.04 -0.43
C ARG A 1048 28.43 -21.56 0.74
N PHE A 1049 27.17 -21.98 0.87
CA PHE A 1049 26.26 -21.46 1.91
C PHE A 1049 25.84 -22.53 2.93
N PRO A 1050 26.66 -22.84 3.96
CA PRO A 1050 26.28 -23.77 5.02
C PRO A 1050 25.06 -23.35 5.83
N LEU A 1051 24.70 -22.07 5.85
CA LEU A 1051 23.46 -21.61 6.46
C LEU A 1051 22.59 -20.96 5.39
N SER A 1052 21.53 -21.64 4.95
CA SER A 1052 20.60 -21.15 3.93
C SER A 1052 19.24 -20.85 4.53
N THR A 1053 18.82 -19.59 4.42
CA THR A 1053 17.70 -19.04 5.18
C THR A 1053 16.74 -18.27 4.29
N SER A 1054 15.47 -18.22 4.67
CA SER A 1054 14.48 -17.39 4.00
C SER A 1054 13.33 -17.03 4.94
N GLN A 1055 12.98 -15.75 4.93
CA GLN A 1055 11.78 -15.27 5.59
C GLN A 1055 10.56 -15.57 4.71
N VAL A 1056 9.54 -16.16 5.34
CA VAL A 1056 8.27 -16.48 4.70
C VAL A 1056 7.13 -16.10 5.65
N THR A 1057 6.72 -14.84 5.61
CA THR A 1057 5.61 -14.36 6.43
C THR A 1057 4.29 -14.58 5.71
N THR A 1058 3.42 -15.38 6.31
CA THR A 1058 2.08 -15.72 5.80
C THR A 1058 1.01 -14.84 6.43
N SER A 1059 -0.20 -14.87 5.87
CA SER A 1059 -1.36 -14.14 6.38
C SER A 1059 -1.75 -14.63 7.78
N ALA A 1060 -1.95 -13.70 8.73
CA ALA A 1060 -2.19 -14.02 10.14
C ALA A 1060 -3.49 -14.80 10.43
N ASP A 1061 -4.40 -14.93 9.44
CA ASP A 1061 -5.63 -15.70 9.58
C ASP A 1061 -5.48 -17.18 9.16
N ILE A 1062 -4.35 -17.55 8.56
CA ILE A 1062 -3.95 -18.92 8.27
C ILE A 1062 -2.89 -19.31 9.31
N VAL A 1063 -3.32 -20.09 10.30
CA VAL A 1063 -2.48 -20.41 11.47
C VAL A 1063 -1.79 -21.75 11.29
N GLY A 1064 -0.49 -21.79 11.55
CA GLY A 1064 0.31 -23.02 11.57
C GLY A 1064 0.87 -23.43 10.20
N ASP A 1065 0.80 -22.57 9.20
CA ASP A 1065 1.48 -22.75 7.92
C ASP A 1065 2.97 -22.34 8.01
N TYR A 1066 3.80 -23.04 7.25
CA TYR A 1066 5.23 -22.78 7.22
C TYR A 1066 5.89 -23.34 5.96
N LEU A 1067 7.04 -22.76 5.59
CA LEU A 1067 7.88 -23.26 4.51
C LEU A 1067 9.05 -24.07 5.07
N CYS A 1068 9.39 -25.18 4.43
CA CYS A 1068 10.62 -25.92 4.72
C CYS A 1068 11.32 -26.39 3.44
N TYR A 1069 12.62 -26.63 3.54
CA TYR A 1069 13.47 -27.14 2.47
C TYR A 1069 14.73 -27.78 3.08
N GLY A 1070 15.41 -28.64 2.34
CA GLY A 1070 16.65 -29.26 2.78
C GLY A 1070 17.84 -28.28 2.75
N PRO A 1071 18.96 -28.63 3.39
CA PRO A 1071 20.17 -27.81 3.32
C PRO A 1071 20.76 -27.87 1.90
N VAL A 1072 21.30 -26.74 1.44
CA VAL A 1072 21.93 -26.60 0.10
C VAL A 1072 23.32 -27.24 0.01
N VAL A 1073 23.92 -27.57 1.15
CA VAL A 1073 25.18 -28.33 1.28
C VAL A 1073 25.03 -29.40 2.35
N ASP A 1074 25.75 -30.51 2.21
CA ASP A 1074 25.53 -31.69 3.07
C ASP A 1074 25.90 -31.46 4.55
N ASP A 1075 26.80 -30.53 4.85
CA ASP A 1075 27.23 -30.13 6.19
C ASP A 1075 26.58 -28.81 6.68
N GLY A 1076 25.45 -28.44 6.08
CA GLY A 1076 24.76 -27.18 6.37
C GLY A 1076 23.38 -27.35 7.01
N TYR A 1077 22.70 -26.22 7.11
CA TYR A 1077 21.33 -26.07 7.59
C TYR A 1077 20.47 -25.36 6.54
N GLY A 1078 19.23 -25.82 6.39
CA GLY A 1078 18.14 -25.03 5.79
C GLY A 1078 17.25 -24.49 6.88
N ASN A 1079 16.84 -23.22 6.82
CA ASN A 1079 15.90 -22.65 7.79
C ASN A 1079 14.91 -21.69 7.12
N GLY A 1080 13.69 -22.17 6.86
CA GLY A 1080 12.55 -21.31 6.53
C GLY A 1080 11.88 -20.84 7.81
N TYR A 1081 11.60 -19.53 7.94
CA TYR A 1081 10.95 -18.99 9.14
C TYR A 1081 9.76 -18.07 8.82
N ASN A 1082 8.68 -18.26 9.58
CA ASN A 1082 7.45 -17.50 9.52
C ASN A 1082 7.32 -16.64 10.78
N ILE A 1083 7.22 -15.32 10.60
CA ILE A 1083 7.18 -14.34 11.68
C ILE A 1083 5.73 -13.89 11.89
N GLN A 1084 5.09 -14.36 12.95
CA GLN A 1084 3.76 -13.93 13.36
C GLN A 1084 3.85 -12.87 14.46
N ASN A 1085 2.71 -12.27 14.81
CA ASN A 1085 2.68 -11.18 15.80
C ASN A 1085 3.27 -11.60 17.16
N ASN A 1086 2.91 -12.80 17.63
CA ASN A 1086 3.28 -13.32 18.96
C ASN A 1086 4.04 -14.64 18.94
N GLU A 1087 4.33 -15.19 17.77
CA GLU A 1087 5.11 -16.42 17.62
C GLU A 1087 6.01 -16.37 16.39
N ILE A 1088 7.03 -17.23 16.37
CA ILE A 1088 7.90 -17.45 15.22
C ILE A 1088 7.97 -18.96 14.97
N ILE A 1089 7.63 -19.37 13.76
CA ILE A 1089 7.71 -20.78 13.34
C ILE A 1089 8.99 -20.94 12.51
N MET A 1090 9.87 -21.84 12.91
CA MET A 1090 11.13 -22.13 12.19
C MET A 1090 11.18 -23.58 11.77
N ALA A 1091 11.42 -23.85 10.49
CA ALA A 1091 11.61 -25.19 9.97
C ALA A 1091 13.08 -25.42 9.64
N VAL A 1092 13.80 -25.99 10.61
CA VAL A 1092 15.24 -26.22 10.54
C VAL A 1092 15.50 -27.62 9.97
N SER A 1093 16.31 -27.70 8.92
CA SER A 1093 16.72 -28.97 8.31
C SER A 1093 18.24 -29.17 8.35
N ALA A 1094 18.66 -30.43 8.41
CA ALA A 1094 20.05 -30.88 8.37
C ALA A 1094 20.15 -32.29 7.77
N ARG A 1095 21.37 -32.80 7.56
CA ARG A 1095 21.61 -34.19 7.15
C ARG A 1095 22.02 -35.05 8.34
N LYS A 1096 21.33 -36.17 8.57
CA LYS A 1096 21.64 -37.14 9.65
C LYS A 1096 23.04 -37.72 9.51
N SER A 1097 23.52 -37.87 8.27
CA SER A 1097 24.85 -38.37 7.94
C SER A 1097 25.97 -37.41 8.40
N CYS A 1098 25.68 -36.11 8.53
CA CYS A 1098 26.63 -35.13 9.01
C CYS A 1098 26.67 -35.11 10.54
N LYS A 1099 27.79 -35.52 11.13
CA LYS A 1099 27.96 -35.52 12.60
C LYS A 1099 28.11 -34.12 13.20
N PHE A 1100 28.38 -33.11 12.37
CA PHE A 1100 28.57 -31.73 12.80
C PHE A 1100 27.27 -30.94 12.87
N THR A 1101 26.24 -31.35 12.12
CA THR A 1101 24.95 -30.66 12.10
C THR A 1101 23.87 -31.43 12.86
N ASN A 1102 22.95 -30.69 13.48
CA ASN A 1102 21.77 -31.27 14.10
C ASN A 1102 20.64 -30.23 14.14
N ALA A 1103 19.54 -30.50 13.44
CA ALA A 1103 18.46 -29.53 13.24
C ALA A 1103 17.85 -29.06 14.58
N THR A 1104 17.50 -30.01 15.45
CA THR A 1104 16.88 -29.72 16.75
C THR A 1104 17.78 -28.91 17.67
N LYS A 1105 19.07 -29.27 17.77
CA LYS A 1105 20.02 -28.51 18.59
C LYS A 1105 20.23 -27.11 18.06
N PHE A 1106 20.33 -26.95 16.74
CA PHE A 1106 20.48 -25.64 16.12
C PHE A 1106 19.27 -24.76 16.37
N GLY A 1107 18.06 -25.24 16.11
CA GLY A 1107 16.86 -24.46 16.34
C GLY A 1107 16.64 -24.08 17.81
N LYS A 1108 16.96 -24.97 18.77
CA LYS A 1108 16.98 -24.63 20.20
C LYS A 1108 18.01 -23.56 20.53
N ALA A 1109 19.20 -23.61 19.92
CA ALA A 1109 20.22 -22.59 20.09
C ALA A 1109 19.77 -21.23 19.52
N VAL A 1110 19.00 -21.22 18.41
CA VAL A 1110 18.37 -20.02 17.86
C VAL A 1110 17.33 -19.45 18.82
N CYS A 1111 16.44 -20.27 19.38
CA CYS A 1111 15.48 -19.83 20.40
C CYS A 1111 16.18 -19.19 21.60
N GLN A 1112 17.23 -19.84 22.12
CA GLN A 1112 18.01 -19.29 23.23
C GLN A 1112 18.69 -17.97 22.85
N ALA A 1113 19.27 -17.87 21.65
CA ALA A 1113 19.86 -16.64 21.15
C ALA A 1113 18.85 -15.50 21.08
N MET A 1114 17.64 -15.75 20.58
CA MET A 1114 16.55 -14.76 20.55
C MET A 1114 16.21 -14.24 21.96
N CYS A 1115 16.06 -15.14 22.94
CA CYS A 1115 15.80 -14.76 24.33
C CYS A 1115 16.95 -13.93 24.93
N ASP A 1116 18.20 -14.34 24.70
CA ASP A 1116 19.38 -13.66 25.27
C ASP A 1116 19.57 -12.25 24.70
N ILE A 1117 19.32 -12.06 23.41
CA ILE A 1117 19.39 -10.75 22.75
C ILE A 1117 18.27 -9.84 23.29
N ALA A 1118 17.04 -10.35 23.40
CA ALA A 1118 15.93 -9.60 23.96
C ALA A 1118 16.24 -9.15 25.40
N HIS A 1119 16.76 -10.06 26.22
CA HIS A 1119 17.14 -9.77 27.60
C HIS A 1119 18.26 -8.71 27.69
N LEU A 1120 19.28 -8.80 26.83
CA LEU A 1120 20.37 -7.83 26.76
C LEU A 1120 19.85 -6.40 26.50
N ILE A 1121 18.92 -6.25 25.56
CA ILE A 1121 18.36 -4.94 25.20
C ILE A 1121 17.50 -4.40 26.35
N GLU A 1122 16.70 -5.24 26.99
CA GLU A 1122 15.82 -4.85 28.10
C GLU A 1122 16.59 -4.42 29.36
N GLN A 1123 17.62 -5.18 29.74
CA GLN A 1123 18.45 -4.86 30.91
C GLN A 1123 19.04 -3.44 30.79
N ASN A 1124 19.61 -3.10 29.64
CA ASN A 1124 20.24 -1.79 29.42
C ASN A 1124 19.22 -0.64 29.25
N ARG A 1125 17.97 -0.94 28.86
CA ARG A 1125 16.89 0.07 28.86
C ARG A 1125 16.36 0.40 30.24
N SER A 1126 16.45 -0.52 31.19
CA SER A 1126 16.02 -0.29 32.58
C SER A 1126 17.04 0.47 33.44
N GLN A 1127 18.28 0.59 32.95
CA GLN A 1127 19.38 1.29 33.64
C GLN A 1127 19.57 2.75 33.18
N ASN A 1128 18.93 3.14 32.07
CA ASN A 1128 18.82 4.51 31.56
C ASN A 1128 17.43 5.07 31.86
#